data_AF-A0A4R1RNM7-F1
#
_entry.id   AF-A0A4R1RNM7-F1
#
_cell.length_a   1.000
_cell.length_b   1.000
_cell.length_c   1.000
_cell.angle_alpha   90.00
_cell.angle_beta   90.00
_cell.angle_gamma   90.00
#
_symmetry.space_group_name_H-M   'P 1'
#
loop_
_entity.id
_entity.type
_entity.pdbx_description
1 polymer ?
#
loop_
_entity_poly.entity_id
_entity_poly.type
_entity_poly.pdbx_seq_one_letter_code
_entity_poly.pdbx_strand_id
1 'polypeptide(L)'
;MNKYFPFFLVLLSFVQIANAQFLWLEDQTNTRKIEFTAEEDVPTNLTGNFLNPNTSGINTHTIVSKYNRPEGTNDFLHFNLFNYVTDLTDYTVTLKAYIDIPTDELTTNNSKLRVFFDSSDEGGRVYKQLNFTVGQEWETFTFHFQNVAIPQNVLDVGGYDLMTLGLANGSTVEPATTYYFDGIYGSTDQTATTVDHPAAWLAGSWGATFPVYGGERLDAEIATGHDPLGGVQELVTELPAVGHVITNLSYFAHSHYFNVRDNTNVDVATEIHESLVPSAENQEIMLEVLQTLKNSGKKIILYISTNYLDRASDETKVAWVAYYTANFGGNEYLAYKDLVQGFIPAIAAYADGYWFDTTTTLRDDGYLEDFVQMFKDADPGAAMSVSEFGHLHYIEGEPVTVDSDGVDDEDERDYDVSNFRGNNSYSDFTRGHVSALGGGAPPNSWGYEEFTLPAMVGNPWSMYEKKQVLKHAWFPIRDKWHVSSANLIFGIEDAYRFSKILIDAKAGVTFANTVSNINGIAGYMTPDEMVIMKAINDRLMSSPVPDYEPYVRPEGAFLVGEIDNVLSTDSIDPTSNTSQIQMYPNPVINELTITRTTNEINNIVVMSTIGIKVLEKLWDDGAFTTRLDLSNLNTGMYFVNLSNGTNRSITRRIIISK
;
A
#
# COMPACT_ATOMS: atom_id res chain seq x y z
N MET A 1 -20.88 -30.45 -74.47
CA MET A 1 -20.43 -29.06 -74.26
C MET A 1 -20.65 -28.73 -72.79
N ASN A 2 -19.56 -28.41 -72.07
CA ASN A 2 -19.47 -27.74 -70.76
C ASN A 2 -20.16 -28.37 -69.52
N LYS A 3 -19.64 -28.30 -68.29
CA LYS A 3 -18.32 -28.03 -67.66
C LYS A 3 -18.54 -28.31 -66.16
N TYR A 4 -17.54 -28.89 -65.51
CA TYR A 4 -17.22 -28.97 -64.07
C TYR A 4 -18.13 -28.28 -63.04
N PHE A 5 -18.47 -29.01 -61.95
CA PHE A 5 -18.50 -28.48 -60.58
C PHE A 5 -18.42 -29.63 -59.54
N PRO A 6 -17.23 -29.93 -58.98
CA PRO A 6 -17.10 -30.59 -57.69
C PRO A 6 -16.93 -29.52 -56.58
N PHE A 7 -17.06 -29.94 -55.32
CA PHE A 7 -16.77 -29.19 -54.09
C PHE A 7 -17.83 -28.19 -53.60
N PHE A 8 -18.68 -28.66 -52.69
CA PHE A 8 -19.24 -27.83 -51.61
C PHE A 8 -19.04 -28.54 -50.26
N LEU A 9 -17.89 -28.24 -49.67
CA LEU A 9 -17.78 -27.71 -48.31
C LEU A 9 -18.51 -28.47 -47.18
N VAL A 10 -17.87 -29.54 -46.69
CA VAL A 10 -17.99 -29.93 -45.28
C VAL A 10 -16.81 -29.27 -44.56
N LEU A 11 -16.95 -27.98 -44.25
CA LEU A 11 -16.15 -27.35 -43.21
C LEU A 11 -16.90 -27.62 -41.90
N LEU A 12 -16.61 -28.77 -41.29
CA LEU A 12 -16.89 -28.98 -39.87
C LEU A 12 -15.96 -28.03 -39.12
N SER A 13 -16.48 -26.84 -38.81
CA SER A 13 -15.89 -25.96 -37.82
C SER A 13 -15.87 -26.73 -36.50
N PHE A 14 -14.73 -27.33 -36.17
CA PHE A 14 -14.41 -27.61 -34.78
C PHE A 14 -14.30 -26.25 -34.10
N VAL A 15 -15.41 -25.76 -33.57
CA VAL A 15 -15.37 -24.73 -32.54
C VAL A 15 -14.75 -25.43 -31.34
N GLN A 16 -13.42 -25.37 -31.23
CA GLN A 16 -12.80 -25.59 -29.93
C GLN A 16 -13.42 -24.55 -29.01
N ILE A 17 -14.19 -25.03 -28.03
CA ILE A 17 -14.62 -24.21 -26.92
C ILE A 17 -13.32 -23.88 -26.19
N ALA A 18 -12.72 -22.74 -26.52
CA ALA A 18 -11.63 -22.21 -25.73
C ALA A 18 -12.24 -21.87 -24.36
N ASN A 19 -11.78 -22.54 -23.31
CA ASN A 19 -12.12 -22.13 -21.96
C ASN A 19 -11.63 -20.70 -21.75
N ALA A 20 -12.41 -19.89 -21.05
CA ALA A 20 -11.99 -18.54 -20.72
C ALA A 20 -10.64 -18.60 -19.97
N GLN A 21 -9.74 -17.69 -20.31
CA GLN A 21 -8.49 -17.48 -19.58
C GLN A 21 -8.55 -16.08 -18.98
N PHE A 22 -8.35 -15.99 -17.69
CA PHE A 22 -8.35 -14.76 -16.93
C PHE A 22 -6.92 -14.42 -16.54
N LEU A 23 -6.48 -13.20 -16.82
CA LEU A 23 -5.18 -12.72 -16.39
C LEU A 23 -5.19 -12.57 -14.86
N TRP A 24 -4.26 -13.26 -14.21
CA TRP A 24 -4.09 -13.27 -12.76
C TRP A 24 -2.93 -12.37 -12.32
N LEU A 25 -1.81 -12.38 -13.03
CA LEU A 25 -0.64 -11.57 -12.68
C LEU A 25 0.10 -11.11 -13.94
N GLU A 26 0.33 -9.81 -14.06
CA GLU A 26 1.17 -9.19 -15.10
C GLU A 26 1.67 -7.81 -14.64
N ASP A 27 2.96 -7.56 -14.77
CA ASP A 27 3.59 -6.35 -14.19
C ASP A 27 3.36 -5.12 -15.07
N GLN A 28 3.40 -5.28 -16.40
CA GLN A 28 3.24 -4.18 -17.35
C GLN A 28 1.94 -3.41 -17.20
N THR A 29 0.85 -4.12 -16.88
CA THR A 29 -0.48 -3.55 -16.64
C THR A 29 -0.80 -3.43 -15.15
N ASN A 30 0.15 -3.76 -14.28
CA ASN A 30 -0.01 -3.84 -12.84
C ASN A 30 -1.20 -4.73 -12.42
N THR A 31 -1.46 -5.83 -13.13
CA THR A 31 -2.54 -6.78 -12.78
C THR A 31 -2.05 -7.73 -11.66
N ARG A 32 -2.80 -7.82 -10.56
CA ARG A 32 -2.50 -8.67 -9.39
C ARG A 32 -3.76 -9.32 -8.78
N LYS A 33 -4.48 -10.16 -9.53
CA LYS A 33 -5.68 -10.85 -9.03
C LYS A 33 -5.40 -12.10 -8.19
N ILE A 34 -4.14 -12.44 -7.97
CA ILE A 34 -3.73 -13.46 -6.99
C ILE A 34 -2.71 -12.81 -6.06
N GLU A 35 -2.75 -13.16 -4.79
CA GLU A 35 -1.89 -12.53 -3.78
C GLU A 35 -0.88 -13.52 -3.24
N PHE A 36 0.35 -13.08 -3.06
CA PHE A 36 1.42 -13.95 -2.56
C PHE A 36 1.18 -14.26 -1.08
N THR A 37 1.34 -15.53 -0.66
CA THR A 37 0.96 -15.98 0.70
C THR A 37 2.11 -16.14 1.67
N ALA A 38 3.36 -15.85 1.28
CA ALA A 38 4.39 -15.79 2.31
C ALA A 38 3.88 -14.84 3.40
N GLU A 39 4.19 -15.11 4.66
CA GLU A 39 4.15 -14.07 5.69
C GLU A 39 5.00 -12.93 5.13
N GLU A 40 4.40 -11.96 4.45
CA GLU A 40 5.09 -10.97 3.62
C GLU A 40 5.83 -9.95 4.53
N ASP A 41 6.03 -10.29 5.80
CA ASP A 41 6.92 -9.71 6.81
C ASP A 41 8.29 -10.42 6.86
N VAL A 42 8.45 -11.50 6.10
CA VAL A 42 9.74 -12.11 5.78
C VAL A 42 10.18 -11.57 4.42
N PRO A 43 11.44 -11.09 4.29
CA PRO A 43 12.07 -10.77 3.01
C PRO A 43 11.69 -11.79 1.92
N THR A 44 10.75 -11.44 1.04
CA THR A 44 10.39 -12.34 -0.04
C THR A 44 11.40 -12.10 -1.16
N ASN A 45 11.92 -13.18 -1.72
CA ASN A 45 12.78 -13.09 -2.88
C ASN A 45 11.99 -12.74 -4.16
N LEU A 46 10.66 -12.56 -4.07
CA LEU A 46 9.77 -12.20 -5.19
C LEU A 46 9.60 -10.69 -5.24
N THR A 47 10.15 -10.06 -6.27
CA THR A 47 10.06 -8.62 -6.52
C THR A 47 9.26 -8.37 -7.79
N GLY A 48 8.17 -7.61 -7.70
CA GLY A 48 7.43 -7.14 -8.87
C GLY A 48 8.09 -5.93 -9.53
N ASN A 49 7.63 -5.57 -10.73
CA ASN A 49 8.06 -4.38 -11.48
C ASN A 49 9.57 -4.33 -11.76
N PHE A 50 10.21 -5.48 -11.90
CA PHE A 50 11.64 -5.59 -12.17
C PHE A 50 11.93 -5.54 -13.67
N LEU A 51 13.09 -4.99 -14.08
CA LEU A 51 13.45 -4.91 -15.50
C LEU A 51 13.46 -6.30 -16.17
N ASN A 52 12.78 -6.43 -17.31
CA ASN A 52 12.78 -7.67 -18.07
C ASN A 52 14.19 -8.00 -18.60
N PRO A 53 14.77 -9.18 -18.29
CA PRO A 53 16.11 -9.56 -18.73
C PRO A 53 16.22 -9.74 -20.26
N ASN A 54 15.11 -9.96 -20.96
CA ASN A 54 15.10 -10.14 -22.41
C ASN A 54 13.73 -9.76 -23.01
N THR A 55 13.67 -8.59 -23.67
CA THR A 55 12.47 -8.08 -24.34
C THR A 55 12.35 -8.47 -25.81
N SER A 56 13.34 -9.19 -26.35
CA SER A 56 13.38 -9.57 -27.79
C SER A 56 12.60 -10.85 -28.11
N GLY A 57 12.17 -11.59 -27.08
CA GLY A 57 11.46 -12.86 -27.20
C GLY A 57 9.93 -12.73 -27.16
N ILE A 58 9.27 -13.78 -26.64
CA ILE A 58 7.81 -13.85 -26.54
C ILE A 58 7.21 -12.95 -25.43
N ASN A 59 8.05 -12.46 -24.52
CA ASN A 59 7.67 -11.47 -23.54
C ASN A 59 8.37 -10.14 -23.85
N THR A 60 7.62 -9.20 -24.41
CA THR A 60 8.13 -7.87 -24.82
C THR A 60 7.89 -6.80 -23.75
N HIS A 61 7.32 -7.15 -22.60
CA HIS A 61 7.08 -6.21 -21.50
C HIS A 61 8.41 -5.70 -20.95
N THR A 62 8.47 -4.43 -20.56
CA THR A 62 9.70 -3.84 -20.02
C THR A 62 9.93 -4.21 -18.56
N ILE A 63 8.87 -4.56 -17.84
CA ILE A 63 8.89 -4.94 -16.43
C ILE A 63 8.18 -6.28 -16.21
N VAL A 64 8.69 -7.08 -15.26
CA VAL A 64 8.26 -8.45 -14.94
C VAL A 64 8.54 -8.78 -13.47
N SER A 65 7.96 -9.86 -12.96
CA SER A 65 8.24 -10.32 -11.60
C SER A 65 9.53 -11.13 -11.59
N LYS A 66 10.43 -10.85 -10.65
CA LYS A 66 11.71 -11.55 -10.44
C LYS A 66 11.63 -12.35 -9.15
N TYR A 67 12.17 -13.56 -9.17
CA TYR A 67 12.32 -14.38 -7.97
C TYR A 67 13.71 -14.98 -7.84
N ASN A 68 14.39 -14.72 -6.72
CA ASN A 68 15.70 -15.31 -6.41
C ASN A 68 15.53 -16.57 -5.55
N ARG A 69 15.58 -17.77 -6.14
CA ARG A 69 15.53 -19.03 -5.38
C ARG A 69 16.86 -19.23 -4.62
N PRO A 70 16.86 -19.42 -3.29
CA PRO A 70 18.08 -19.73 -2.56
C PRO A 70 18.71 -21.07 -2.96
N GLU A 71 20.00 -21.22 -2.66
CA GLU A 71 20.70 -22.49 -2.84
C GLU A 71 20.13 -23.57 -1.91
N GLY A 72 19.96 -24.78 -2.44
CA GLY A 72 19.65 -25.97 -1.65
C GLY A 72 18.23 -26.04 -1.05
N THR A 73 17.32 -25.14 -1.43
CA THR A 73 15.94 -25.11 -0.94
C THR A 73 14.95 -25.73 -1.94
N ASN A 74 13.88 -26.36 -1.44
CA ASN A 74 12.72 -26.77 -2.25
C ASN A 74 11.71 -25.62 -2.36
N ASP A 75 12.19 -24.38 -2.53
CA ASP A 75 11.37 -23.20 -2.30
C ASP A 75 10.14 -23.13 -3.21
N PHE A 76 9.09 -22.52 -2.70
CA PHE A 76 7.77 -22.46 -3.32
C PHE A 76 7.25 -21.03 -3.30
N LEU A 77 6.61 -20.63 -4.39
CA LEU A 77 5.83 -19.40 -4.44
C LEU A 77 4.36 -19.73 -4.25
N HIS A 78 3.78 -19.31 -3.13
CA HIS A 78 2.39 -19.59 -2.80
C HIS A 78 1.53 -18.37 -3.14
N PHE A 79 0.36 -18.61 -3.72
CA PHE A 79 -0.61 -17.58 -4.07
C PHE A 79 -2.02 -17.92 -3.56
N ASN A 80 -2.63 -17.00 -2.84
CA ASN A 80 -4.01 -17.06 -2.39
C ASN A 80 -4.95 -16.85 -3.59
N LEU A 81 -6.02 -17.64 -3.61
CA LEU A 81 -7.07 -17.53 -4.61
C LEU A 81 -8.32 -16.90 -3.98
N PHE A 82 -8.86 -15.85 -4.61
CA PHE A 82 -10.14 -15.24 -4.22
C PHE A 82 -11.32 -16.17 -4.46
N ASN A 83 -11.25 -16.95 -5.54
CA ASN A 83 -12.29 -17.89 -5.93
C ASN A 83 -11.69 -19.29 -5.98
N TYR A 84 -12.16 -20.15 -5.07
CA TYR A 84 -11.61 -21.48 -4.88
C TYR A 84 -11.85 -22.35 -6.11
N VAL A 85 -10.88 -23.22 -6.39
CA VAL A 85 -10.97 -24.16 -7.51
C VAL A 85 -11.71 -25.41 -7.05
N THR A 86 -12.94 -25.56 -7.51
CA THR A 86 -13.85 -26.68 -7.19
C THR A 86 -14.03 -27.66 -8.35
N ASP A 87 -13.50 -27.35 -9.53
CA ASP A 87 -13.53 -28.23 -10.69
C ASP A 87 -12.21 -28.12 -11.47
N LEU A 88 -11.60 -29.28 -11.76
CA LEU A 88 -10.36 -29.39 -12.55
C LEU A 88 -10.57 -30.05 -13.92
N THR A 89 -11.82 -30.40 -14.28
CA THR A 89 -12.14 -31.22 -15.47
C THR A 89 -11.48 -30.70 -16.73
N ASP A 90 -11.51 -29.39 -16.96
CA ASP A 90 -10.88 -28.72 -18.10
C ASP A 90 -9.97 -27.55 -17.69
N TYR A 91 -9.44 -27.59 -16.46
CA TYR A 91 -8.72 -26.48 -15.87
C TYR A 91 -7.29 -26.35 -16.42
N THR A 92 -6.95 -25.14 -16.85
CA THR A 92 -5.61 -24.76 -17.28
C THR A 92 -5.07 -23.58 -16.51
N VAL A 93 -3.74 -23.60 -16.31
CA VAL A 93 -2.93 -22.46 -15.89
C VAL A 93 -1.87 -22.24 -16.96
N THR A 94 -1.75 -21.01 -17.45
CA THR A 94 -0.72 -20.63 -18.42
C THR A 94 0.14 -19.53 -17.82
N LEU A 95 1.46 -19.61 -17.97
CA LEU A 95 2.35 -18.52 -17.54
C LEU A 95 3.57 -18.39 -18.46
N LYS A 96 4.13 -17.18 -18.55
CA LYS A 96 5.45 -16.97 -19.14
C LYS A 96 6.48 -17.05 -18.03
N ALA A 97 7.55 -17.80 -18.26
CA ALA A 97 8.68 -17.85 -17.34
C ALA A 97 10.02 -17.80 -18.07
N TYR A 98 11.01 -17.28 -17.37
CA TYR A 98 12.41 -17.21 -17.76
C TYR A 98 13.25 -17.77 -16.61
N ILE A 99 14.27 -18.56 -16.93
CA ILE A 99 15.26 -19.04 -15.96
C ILE A 99 16.65 -18.48 -16.32
N ASP A 100 17.32 -17.86 -15.37
CA ASP A 100 18.67 -17.31 -15.55
C ASP A 100 19.74 -18.40 -15.34
N ILE A 101 19.67 -19.42 -16.18
CA ILE A 101 20.66 -20.49 -16.32
C ILE A 101 20.93 -20.63 -17.82
N PRO A 102 22.18 -20.71 -18.28
CA PRO A 102 22.48 -21.02 -19.69
C PRO A 102 21.84 -22.33 -20.15
N THR A 103 21.41 -22.42 -21.41
CA THR A 103 20.72 -23.61 -21.94
C THR A 103 21.53 -24.91 -21.77
N ASP A 104 22.85 -24.85 -21.91
CA ASP A 104 23.77 -25.98 -21.76
C ASP A 104 24.02 -26.40 -20.29
N GLU A 105 23.61 -25.57 -19.34
CA GLU A 105 23.66 -25.86 -17.90
C GLU A 105 22.31 -26.35 -17.35
N LEU A 106 21.27 -26.43 -18.19
CA LEU A 106 20.00 -27.04 -17.81
C LEU A 106 20.18 -28.55 -17.58
N THR A 107 19.72 -29.00 -16.42
CA THR A 107 19.67 -30.40 -16.01
C THR A 107 18.22 -30.85 -15.89
N THR A 108 18.03 -32.15 -15.74
CA THR A 108 16.70 -32.71 -15.44
C THR A 108 16.13 -32.24 -14.10
N ASN A 109 16.94 -31.63 -13.21
CA ASN A 109 16.49 -31.15 -11.90
C ASN A 109 16.20 -29.66 -11.88
N ASN A 110 17.14 -28.80 -12.31
CA ASN A 110 16.97 -27.34 -12.26
C ASN A 110 15.93 -26.80 -13.26
N SER A 111 15.64 -27.56 -14.32
CA SER A 111 14.64 -27.20 -15.34
C SER A 111 13.19 -27.43 -14.90
N LYS A 112 12.92 -28.08 -13.76
CA LYS A 112 11.55 -28.40 -13.35
C LYS A 112 10.77 -27.14 -12.97
N LEU A 113 9.60 -26.98 -13.57
CA LEU A 113 8.58 -26.00 -13.18
C LEU A 113 7.28 -26.72 -12.88
N ARG A 114 6.74 -26.53 -11.67
CA ARG A 114 5.49 -27.15 -11.22
C ARG A 114 4.46 -26.09 -10.87
N VAL A 115 3.20 -26.36 -11.21
CA VAL A 115 2.04 -25.64 -10.66
C VAL A 115 1.27 -26.63 -9.80
N PHE A 116 0.97 -26.23 -8.56
CA PHE A 116 0.15 -26.97 -7.63
C PHE A 116 -1.16 -26.23 -7.36
N PHE A 117 -2.20 -26.99 -7.04
CA PHE A 117 -3.35 -26.52 -6.28
C PHE A 117 -3.36 -27.22 -4.93
N ASP A 118 -3.52 -26.42 -3.87
CA ASP A 118 -3.46 -26.85 -2.47
C ASP A 118 -4.72 -26.41 -1.72
N SER A 119 -5.13 -27.22 -0.75
CA SER A 119 -6.18 -26.87 0.22
C SER A 119 -5.51 -26.66 1.58
N SER A 120 -5.63 -25.46 2.13
CA SER A 120 -4.98 -25.12 3.41
C SER A 120 -5.66 -25.74 4.64
N ASP A 121 -6.95 -26.11 4.57
CA ASP A 121 -7.69 -26.70 5.72
C ASP A 121 -7.48 -28.19 5.88
N GLU A 122 -7.75 -28.95 4.82
CA GLU A 122 -7.90 -30.41 4.93
C GLU A 122 -6.65 -31.18 4.49
N GLY A 123 -5.69 -30.47 3.91
CA GLY A 123 -4.56 -31.08 3.21
C GLY A 123 -5.03 -31.77 1.93
N GLY A 124 -4.35 -31.51 0.83
CA GLY A 124 -4.71 -32.06 -0.46
C GLY A 124 -3.99 -31.28 -1.53
N ARG A 125 -3.24 -31.97 -2.38
CA ARG A 125 -2.36 -31.35 -3.35
C ARG A 125 -2.45 -32.08 -4.67
N VAL A 126 -2.68 -31.34 -5.74
CA VAL A 126 -2.54 -31.82 -7.12
C VAL A 126 -1.56 -30.94 -7.85
N TYR A 127 -0.79 -31.51 -8.78
CA TYR A 127 0.18 -30.72 -9.52
C TYR A 127 0.38 -31.22 -10.95
N LYS A 128 0.89 -30.31 -11.77
CA LYS A 128 1.43 -30.60 -13.08
C LYS A 128 2.85 -30.07 -13.17
N GLN A 129 3.69 -30.80 -13.89
CA GLN A 129 5.09 -30.44 -14.10
C GLN A 129 5.35 -30.30 -15.59
N LEU A 130 6.04 -29.23 -15.94
CA LEU A 130 6.74 -29.05 -17.21
C LEU A 130 8.21 -28.78 -16.91
N ASN A 131 9.04 -28.70 -17.94
CA ASN A 131 10.44 -28.35 -17.76
C ASN A 131 10.82 -27.25 -18.75
N PHE A 132 11.67 -26.32 -18.30
CA PHE A 132 12.36 -25.40 -19.20
C PHE A 132 13.12 -26.20 -20.26
N THR A 133 12.98 -25.80 -21.51
CA THR A 133 13.69 -26.39 -22.64
C THR A 133 14.84 -25.52 -23.12
N VAL A 134 14.79 -24.23 -22.80
CA VAL A 134 15.83 -23.24 -23.08
C VAL A 134 16.09 -22.40 -21.83
N GLY A 135 17.36 -22.06 -21.66
CA GLY A 135 17.85 -21.20 -20.60
C GLY A 135 18.08 -19.79 -21.13
N GLN A 136 17.88 -18.78 -20.29
CA GLN A 136 18.02 -17.36 -20.64
C GLN A 136 17.12 -16.87 -21.79
N GLU A 137 15.99 -17.55 -21.99
CA GLU A 137 14.93 -17.19 -22.93
C GLU A 137 13.57 -17.34 -22.26
N TRP A 138 12.58 -16.58 -22.73
CA TRP A 138 11.21 -16.68 -22.26
C TRP A 138 10.50 -17.88 -22.91
N GLU A 139 9.86 -18.70 -22.09
CA GLU A 139 9.00 -19.80 -22.53
C GLU A 139 7.56 -19.59 -22.01
N THR A 140 6.57 -20.04 -22.78
CA THR A 140 5.17 -20.11 -22.32
C THR A 140 4.86 -21.54 -21.89
N PHE A 141 4.43 -21.69 -20.65
CA PHE A 141 4.05 -22.96 -20.06
C PHE A 141 2.53 -23.03 -19.94
N THR A 142 1.92 -24.14 -20.37
CA THR A 142 0.49 -24.39 -20.17
C THR A 142 0.30 -25.72 -19.45
N PHE A 143 -0.21 -25.64 -18.22
CA PHE A 143 -0.44 -26.77 -17.33
C PHE A 143 -1.89 -27.21 -17.43
N HIS A 144 -2.12 -28.44 -17.90
CA HIS A 144 -3.46 -29.02 -18.04
C HIS A 144 -3.78 -29.95 -16.86
N PHE A 145 -4.76 -29.59 -16.04
CA PHE A 145 -5.23 -30.38 -14.89
C PHE A 145 -6.38 -31.35 -15.24
N GLN A 146 -6.60 -31.58 -16.53
CA GLN A 146 -7.72 -32.37 -17.05
C GLN A 146 -7.90 -33.72 -16.36
N ASN A 147 -9.17 -34.06 -16.11
CA ASN A 147 -9.60 -35.34 -15.52
C ASN A 147 -8.98 -35.65 -14.14
N VAL A 148 -8.54 -34.64 -13.40
CA VAL A 148 -8.11 -34.80 -12.00
C VAL A 148 -9.33 -34.59 -11.11
N ALA A 149 -9.76 -35.66 -10.43
CA ALA A 149 -10.85 -35.55 -9.45
C ALA A 149 -10.36 -34.82 -8.20
N ILE A 150 -11.12 -33.82 -7.74
CA ILE A 150 -10.88 -33.19 -6.44
C ILE A 150 -11.42 -34.12 -5.35
N PRO A 151 -10.62 -34.45 -4.32
CA PRO A 151 -11.08 -35.24 -3.18
C PRO A 151 -12.30 -34.62 -2.50
N GLN A 152 -13.25 -35.45 -2.03
CA GLN A 152 -14.48 -34.94 -1.41
C GLN A 152 -14.20 -34.09 -0.17
N ASN A 153 -13.22 -34.46 0.67
CA ASN A 153 -12.87 -33.68 1.85
C ASN A 153 -12.37 -32.26 1.48
N VAL A 154 -11.69 -32.09 0.34
CA VAL A 154 -11.29 -30.76 -0.17
C VAL A 154 -12.52 -29.98 -0.67
N LEU A 155 -13.46 -30.64 -1.35
CA LEU A 155 -14.71 -30.00 -1.77
C LEU A 155 -15.59 -29.59 -0.59
N ASP A 156 -15.58 -30.37 0.49
CA ASP A 156 -16.36 -30.10 1.71
C ASP A 156 -15.90 -28.81 2.42
N VAL A 157 -14.65 -28.39 2.24
CA VAL A 157 -14.11 -27.09 2.69
C VAL A 157 -14.08 -26.02 1.58
N GLY A 158 -14.75 -26.28 0.46
CA GLY A 158 -14.95 -25.29 -0.61
C GLY A 158 -13.98 -25.39 -1.79
N GLY A 159 -13.01 -26.30 -1.79
CA GLY A 159 -12.07 -26.51 -2.90
C GLY A 159 -10.62 -26.16 -2.57
N TYR A 160 -9.81 -25.98 -3.62
CA TYR A 160 -8.43 -25.49 -3.48
C TYR A 160 -8.42 -23.96 -3.40
N ASP A 161 -7.80 -23.43 -2.35
CA ASP A 161 -7.71 -22.00 -2.03
C ASP A 161 -6.31 -21.42 -2.33
N LEU A 162 -5.37 -22.26 -2.72
CA LEU A 162 -3.99 -21.90 -3.00
C LEU A 162 -3.52 -22.39 -4.38
N MET A 163 -2.82 -21.54 -5.13
CA MET A 163 -1.96 -21.93 -6.23
C MET A 163 -0.50 -21.83 -5.79
N THR A 164 0.31 -22.87 -6.01
CA THR A 164 1.74 -22.84 -5.70
C THR A 164 2.59 -23.02 -6.96
N LEU A 165 3.65 -22.23 -7.14
CA LEU A 165 4.71 -22.50 -8.12
C LEU A 165 5.90 -23.18 -7.43
N GLY A 166 6.33 -24.33 -7.94
CA GLY A 166 7.54 -25.01 -7.48
C GLY A 166 8.64 -24.93 -8.53
N LEU A 167 9.83 -24.49 -8.09
CA LEU A 167 10.99 -24.22 -8.96
C LEU A 167 12.12 -25.18 -8.61
N ALA A 168 12.66 -25.88 -9.62
CA ALA A 168 13.64 -26.97 -9.44
C ALA A 168 13.20 -28.03 -8.41
N ASN A 169 11.88 -28.17 -8.22
CA ASN A 169 11.32 -28.79 -7.04
C ASN A 169 11.61 -30.30 -6.97
N GLY A 170 11.99 -30.79 -5.78
CA GLY A 170 12.45 -32.17 -5.57
C GLY A 170 13.96 -32.36 -5.69
N SER A 171 14.73 -31.27 -5.65
CA SER A 171 16.20 -31.27 -5.52
C SER A 171 16.61 -30.19 -4.52
N THR A 172 17.40 -30.56 -3.51
CA THR A 172 17.94 -29.63 -2.49
C THR A 172 19.45 -29.40 -2.67
N VAL A 173 19.97 -29.66 -3.87
CA VAL A 173 21.40 -29.52 -4.21
C VAL A 173 21.63 -28.52 -5.32
N GLU A 174 20.56 -27.85 -5.78
CA GLU A 174 20.65 -26.89 -6.87
C GLU A 174 21.18 -25.55 -6.34
N PRO A 175 22.07 -24.88 -7.08
CA PRO A 175 22.62 -23.58 -6.71
C PRO A 175 21.52 -22.52 -6.66
N ALA A 176 21.77 -21.39 -6.01
CA ALA A 176 20.87 -20.24 -6.09
C ALA A 176 20.56 -19.90 -7.56
N THR A 177 19.32 -19.57 -7.87
CA THR A 177 18.87 -19.39 -9.27
C THR A 177 17.82 -18.29 -9.34
N THR A 178 17.99 -17.39 -10.32
CA THR A 178 17.01 -16.35 -10.61
C THR A 178 15.99 -16.82 -11.63
N TYR A 179 14.72 -16.58 -11.34
CA TYR A 179 13.59 -16.82 -12.23
C TYR A 179 12.87 -15.50 -12.49
N TYR A 180 12.23 -15.38 -13.65
CA TYR A 180 11.29 -14.28 -13.91
C TYR A 180 9.96 -14.86 -14.39
N PHE A 181 8.87 -14.22 -13.99
CA PHE A 181 7.50 -14.61 -14.29
C PHE A 181 6.73 -13.43 -14.83
N ASP A 182 5.81 -13.71 -15.75
CA ASP A 182 4.86 -12.71 -16.23
C ASP A 182 3.66 -13.39 -16.89
N GLY A 183 2.56 -12.64 -17.04
CA GLY A 183 1.35 -13.10 -17.70
C GLY A 183 0.90 -14.47 -17.20
N ILE A 184 0.61 -14.59 -15.90
CA ILE A 184 -0.03 -15.77 -15.32
C ILE A 184 -1.53 -15.68 -15.61
N TYR A 185 -2.09 -16.72 -16.22
CA TYR A 185 -3.50 -16.86 -16.56
C TYR A 185 -4.05 -18.15 -15.95
N GLY A 186 -5.31 -18.13 -15.55
CA GLY A 186 -6.03 -19.33 -15.14
C GLY A 186 -7.47 -19.37 -15.64
N SER A 187 -8.15 -20.50 -15.40
CA SER A 187 -9.49 -20.76 -15.94
C SER A 187 -10.62 -20.13 -15.12
N THR A 188 -10.36 -19.79 -13.86
CA THR A 188 -11.30 -19.10 -12.96
C THR A 188 -10.88 -17.64 -12.81
N ASP A 189 -11.82 -16.69 -12.89
CA ASP A 189 -11.51 -15.29 -12.56
C ASP A 189 -11.19 -15.18 -11.07
N GLN A 190 -10.13 -14.47 -10.71
CA GLN A 190 -9.69 -14.31 -9.33
C GLN A 190 -9.99 -12.90 -8.80
N THR A 191 -11.02 -12.25 -9.32
CA THR A 191 -11.55 -11.02 -8.72
C THR A 191 -12.19 -11.31 -7.37
N ALA A 192 -11.95 -10.44 -6.39
CA ALA A 192 -12.59 -10.49 -5.08
C ALA A 192 -14.13 -10.54 -5.19
N THR A 193 -14.74 -11.29 -4.27
CA THR A 193 -16.20 -11.40 -4.17
C THR A 193 -16.69 -10.38 -3.17
N THR A 194 -17.26 -9.28 -3.65
CA THR A 194 -17.65 -8.14 -2.81
C THR A 194 -19.13 -8.18 -2.39
N VAL A 195 -19.90 -9.12 -2.92
CA VAL A 195 -21.32 -9.30 -2.57
C VAL A 195 -21.41 -9.63 -1.08
N ASP A 196 -22.21 -8.86 -0.35
CA ASP A 196 -22.43 -8.97 1.09
C ASP A 196 -21.19 -8.75 1.98
N HIS A 197 -20.05 -8.32 1.43
CA HIS A 197 -18.87 -8.01 2.23
C HIS A 197 -19.09 -6.71 3.06
N PRO A 198 -18.79 -6.68 4.38
CA PRO A 198 -19.06 -5.52 5.23
C PRO A 198 -18.46 -4.20 4.72
N ALA A 199 -17.23 -4.27 4.19
CA ALA A 199 -16.52 -3.11 3.62
C ALA A 199 -16.84 -2.81 2.13
N ALA A 200 -17.77 -3.52 1.48
CA ALA A 200 -18.02 -3.35 0.04
C ALA A 200 -18.43 -1.92 -0.35
N TRP A 201 -19.11 -1.19 0.55
CA TRP A 201 -19.53 0.19 0.33
C TRP A 201 -18.35 1.18 0.28
N LEU A 202 -17.18 0.80 0.80
CA LEU A 202 -15.97 1.62 0.83
C LEU A 202 -15.15 1.48 -0.47
N ALA A 203 -15.41 0.44 -1.27
CA ALA A 203 -14.71 0.20 -2.53
C ALA A 203 -15.03 1.27 -3.59
N GLY A 204 -14.02 2.06 -3.95
CA GLY A 204 -14.18 3.21 -4.85
C GLY A 204 -14.79 4.44 -4.19
N SER A 205 -14.79 4.50 -2.85
CA SER A 205 -15.28 5.62 -2.07
C SER A 205 -14.12 6.49 -1.59
N TRP A 206 -14.34 7.81 -1.54
CA TRP A 206 -13.42 8.74 -0.89
C TRP A 206 -14.10 9.42 0.30
N GLY A 207 -13.28 9.75 1.30
CA GLY A 207 -13.74 10.16 2.60
C GLY A 207 -12.99 11.36 3.17
N ALA A 208 -13.63 11.98 4.15
CA ALA A 208 -13.06 13.03 4.98
C ALA A 208 -13.09 12.60 6.45
N THR A 209 -12.27 13.22 7.29
CA THR A 209 -12.36 13.05 8.74
C THR A 209 -13.03 14.26 9.38
N PHE A 210 -13.93 14.03 10.33
CA PHE A 210 -14.58 15.09 11.10
C PHE A 210 -14.48 14.80 12.60
N PRO A 211 -13.39 15.27 13.26
CA PRO A 211 -13.20 15.04 14.69
C PRO A 211 -14.19 15.81 15.56
N VAL A 212 -14.75 15.14 16.56
CA VAL A 212 -15.57 15.75 17.62
C VAL A 212 -14.90 15.49 18.97
N TYR A 213 -14.69 16.50 19.80
CA TYR A 213 -14.15 16.28 21.14
C TYR A 213 -15.05 15.36 21.98
N GLY A 214 -14.47 14.62 22.92
CA GLY A 214 -15.19 13.73 23.84
C GLY A 214 -14.97 14.09 25.30
N GLY A 215 -15.71 13.44 26.20
CA GLY A 215 -15.61 13.65 27.65
C GLY A 215 -15.88 15.09 28.08
N GLU A 216 -15.30 15.48 29.21
CA GLU A 216 -15.30 16.88 29.71
C GLU A 216 -14.74 17.88 28.70
N ARG A 217 -13.86 17.43 27.79
CA ARG A 217 -13.28 18.30 26.79
C ARG A 217 -14.33 18.78 25.79
N LEU A 218 -15.30 17.95 25.42
CA LEU A 218 -16.42 18.41 24.60
C LEU A 218 -17.16 19.54 25.30
N ASP A 219 -17.48 19.37 26.58
CA ASP A 219 -18.18 20.39 27.36
C ASP A 219 -17.41 21.71 27.41
N ALA A 220 -16.08 21.64 27.62
CA ALA A 220 -15.22 22.82 27.65
C ALA A 220 -15.18 23.56 26.31
N GLU A 221 -15.13 22.84 25.19
CA GLU A 221 -15.01 23.44 23.86
C GLU A 221 -16.36 24.02 23.39
N ILE A 222 -17.49 23.37 23.69
CA ILE A 222 -18.81 23.96 23.44
C ILE A 222 -18.99 25.26 24.25
N ALA A 223 -18.54 25.28 25.50
CA ALA A 223 -18.61 26.47 26.34
C ALA A 223 -17.78 27.66 25.81
N THR A 224 -16.76 27.41 24.98
CA THR A 224 -15.95 28.45 24.32
C THR A 224 -16.46 28.83 22.93
N GLY A 225 -17.57 28.24 22.47
CA GLY A 225 -18.24 28.57 21.20
C GLY A 225 -17.84 27.67 20.03
N HIS A 226 -17.27 26.48 20.29
CA HIS A 226 -17.04 25.47 19.25
C HIS A 226 -18.38 24.96 18.69
N ASP A 227 -18.53 24.92 17.37
CA ASP A 227 -19.79 24.60 16.68
C ASP A 227 -19.61 23.41 15.71
N PRO A 228 -19.58 22.17 16.23
CA PRO A 228 -19.46 20.99 15.39
C PRO A 228 -20.71 20.72 14.53
N LEU A 229 -21.88 21.24 14.91
CA LEU A 229 -23.11 21.08 14.13
C LEU A 229 -23.07 21.90 12.84
N GLY A 230 -22.68 23.17 12.95
CA GLY A 230 -22.44 24.00 11.78
C GLY A 230 -21.31 23.46 10.91
N GLY A 231 -20.23 22.97 11.52
CA GLY A 231 -19.11 22.34 10.80
C GLY A 231 -19.50 21.10 10.00
N VAL A 232 -20.28 20.18 10.59
CA VAL A 232 -20.75 19.00 9.83
C VAL A 232 -21.77 19.38 8.78
N GLN A 233 -22.60 20.40 9.05
CA GLN A 233 -23.54 20.92 8.05
C GLN A 233 -22.80 21.52 6.85
N GLU A 234 -21.68 22.22 7.07
CA GLU A 234 -20.79 22.69 5.99
C GLU A 234 -20.23 21.50 5.21
N LEU A 235 -19.68 20.50 5.89
CA LEU A 235 -19.13 19.30 5.25
C LEU A 235 -20.14 18.62 4.33
N VAL A 236 -21.36 18.35 4.80
CA VAL A 236 -22.37 17.66 3.98
C VAL A 236 -22.88 18.51 2.82
N THR A 237 -22.87 19.84 2.97
CA THR A 237 -23.37 20.78 1.96
C THR A 237 -22.34 21.02 0.87
N GLU A 238 -21.09 21.26 1.26
CA GLU A 238 -20.01 21.66 0.35
C GLU A 238 -19.33 20.45 -0.30
N LEU A 239 -19.40 19.26 0.33
CA LEU A 239 -18.74 18.04 -0.13
C LEU A 239 -19.73 16.89 -0.40
N PRO A 240 -20.70 17.03 -1.32
CA PRO A 240 -21.70 16.01 -1.62
C PRO A 240 -21.12 14.70 -2.17
N ALA A 241 -19.95 14.74 -2.82
CA ALA A 241 -19.30 13.54 -3.39
C ALA A 241 -18.57 12.68 -2.35
N VAL A 242 -18.29 13.21 -1.15
CA VAL A 242 -17.71 12.42 -0.05
C VAL A 242 -18.67 11.28 0.28
N GLY A 243 -18.21 10.04 0.10
CA GLY A 243 -19.02 8.84 0.31
C GLY A 243 -19.03 8.35 1.76
N HIS A 244 -18.00 8.69 2.53
CA HIS A 244 -17.88 8.29 3.93
C HIS A 244 -17.13 9.31 4.78
N VAL A 245 -17.35 9.26 6.09
CA VAL A 245 -16.69 10.13 7.07
C VAL A 245 -16.14 9.30 8.22
N ILE A 246 -14.85 9.49 8.53
CA ILE A 246 -14.29 9.03 9.80
C ILE A 246 -14.58 10.10 10.85
N THR A 247 -15.34 9.75 11.87
CA THR A 247 -15.47 10.53 13.11
C THR A 247 -15.09 9.61 14.27
N ASN A 248 -15.61 9.82 15.48
CA ASN A 248 -15.07 9.11 16.64
C ASN A 248 -16.11 8.74 17.71
N LEU A 249 -15.93 7.56 18.30
CA LEU A 249 -16.59 7.09 19.52
C LEU A 249 -15.80 7.51 20.77
N SER A 250 -14.47 7.43 20.69
CA SER A 250 -13.56 8.05 21.66
C SER A 250 -12.69 9.08 20.95
N TYR A 251 -12.39 10.21 21.56
CA TYR A 251 -11.56 11.24 20.94
C TYR A 251 -10.20 10.70 20.48
N PHE A 252 -9.70 11.23 19.36
CA PHE A 252 -8.49 10.77 18.70
C PHE A 252 -7.30 10.72 19.65
N ALA A 253 -6.69 9.54 19.74
CA ALA A 253 -5.59 9.19 20.64
C ALA A 253 -5.88 9.43 22.14
N HIS A 254 -7.13 9.55 22.54
CA HIS A 254 -7.60 9.71 23.92
C HIS A 254 -8.73 8.71 24.20
N SER A 255 -8.36 7.46 24.47
CA SER A 255 -9.24 6.31 24.76
C SER A 255 -10.18 6.46 25.96
N HIS A 256 -10.07 7.56 26.71
CA HIS A 256 -10.86 7.86 27.91
C HIS A 256 -11.88 8.98 27.70
N TYR A 257 -11.87 9.66 26.55
CA TYR A 257 -12.82 10.74 26.24
C TYR A 257 -13.85 10.24 25.24
N PHE A 258 -14.95 9.66 25.74
CA PHE A 258 -16.04 9.16 24.91
C PHE A 258 -16.95 10.28 24.43
N ASN A 259 -17.54 10.12 23.24
CA ASN A 259 -18.38 11.14 22.62
C ASN A 259 -19.86 11.06 23.03
N VAL A 260 -20.26 9.97 23.67
CA VAL A 260 -21.61 9.74 24.18
C VAL A 260 -21.56 9.44 25.66
N ARG A 261 -22.63 9.81 26.39
CA ARG A 261 -22.75 9.58 27.83
C ARG A 261 -23.49 8.28 28.12
N ASP A 262 -24.53 8.00 27.33
CA ASP A 262 -25.38 6.84 27.52
C ASP A 262 -24.57 5.55 27.36
N ASN A 263 -24.58 4.72 28.41
CA ASN A 263 -23.91 3.43 28.45
C ASN A 263 -24.85 2.41 29.13
N THR A 264 -25.08 1.28 28.48
CA THR A 264 -26.05 0.28 28.97
C THR A 264 -25.52 -0.60 30.10
N ASN A 265 -24.20 -0.61 30.32
CA ASN A 265 -23.54 -1.53 31.23
C ASN A 265 -23.17 -0.86 32.56
N VAL A 266 -22.83 0.43 32.54
CA VAL A 266 -22.39 1.20 33.72
C VAL A 266 -22.81 2.67 33.62
N ASP A 267 -23.20 3.31 34.74
CA ASP A 267 -23.29 4.77 34.79
C ASP A 267 -21.88 5.35 34.91
N VAL A 268 -21.23 5.57 33.75
CA VAL A 268 -19.83 5.98 33.64
C VAL A 268 -19.49 7.19 34.51
N ALA A 269 -20.37 8.19 34.54
CA ALA A 269 -20.10 9.43 35.25
C ALA A 269 -20.17 9.26 36.77
N THR A 270 -21.12 8.45 37.25
CA THR A 270 -21.36 8.24 38.69
C THR A 270 -20.49 7.13 39.28
N GLU A 271 -20.25 6.06 38.51
CA GLU A 271 -19.58 4.85 38.98
C GLU A 271 -18.08 4.83 38.69
N ILE A 272 -17.62 5.57 37.67
CA ILE A 272 -16.20 5.69 37.31
C ILE A 272 -15.75 7.13 37.52
N HIS A 273 -16.03 8.02 36.57
CA HIS A 273 -15.64 9.42 36.65
C HIS A 273 -16.36 10.27 35.59
N GLU A 274 -16.84 11.45 36.00
CA GLU A 274 -17.62 12.34 35.12
C GLU A 274 -16.82 12.84 33.90
N SER A 275 -15.50 13.00 34.01
CA SER A 275 -14.66 13.49 32.91
C SER A 275 -14.62 12.60 31.67
N LEU A 276 -14.99 11.32 31.79
CA LEU A 276 -14.89 10.34 30.71
C LEU A 276 -15.95 10.52 29.63
N VAL A 277 -17.06 11.17 29.98
CA VAL A 277 -18.25 11.33 29.14
C VAL A 277 -18.70 12.79 29.13
N PRO A 278 -19.33 13.27 28.06
CA PRO A 278 -19.87 14.63 28.07
C PRO A 278 -21.06 14.75 29.02
N SER A 279 -21.48 16.00 29.24
CA SER A 279 -22.78 16.30 29.82
C SER A 279 -23.93 15.70 28.98
N ALA A 280 -25.07 15.47 29.62
CA ALA A 280 -26.26 14.95 28.92
C ALA A 280 -26.78 15.92 27.84
N GLU A 281 -26.49 17.22 27.93
CA GLU A 281 -26.82 18.21 26.89
C GLU A 281 -25.87 18.08 25.70
N ASN A 282 -24.56 17.98 25.95
CA ASN A 282 -23.57 17.94 24.87
C ASN A 282 -23.44 16.58 24.19
N GLN A 283 -23.94 15.47 24.76
CA GLN A 283 -24.04 14.23 23.98
C GLN A 283 -25.00 14.35 22.80
N GLU A 284 -26.07 15.15 22.92
CA GLU A 284 -27.05 15.32 21.83
C GLU A 284 -26.41 15.98 20.61
N ILE A 285 -25.40 16.84 20.81
CA ILE A 285 -24.61 17.42 19.73
C ILE A 285 -23.93 16.31 18.92
N MET A 286 -23.30 15.33 19.57
CA MET A 286 -22.68 14.21 18.88
C MET A 286 -23.73 13.37 18.11
N LEU A 287 -24.87 13.07 18.74
CA LEU A 287 -25.94 12.32 18.08
C LEU A 287 -26.50 13.06 16.86
N GLU A 288 -26.62 14.38 16.94
CA GLU A 288 -27.07 15.21 15.81
C GLU A 288 -26.00 15.31 14.70
N VAL A 289 -24.71 15.33 15.03
CA VAL A 289 -23.62 15.20 14.04
C VAL A 289 -23.75 13.88 13.28
N LEU A 290 -23.89 12.75 14.00
CA LEU A 290 -24.05 11.43 13.40
C LEU A 290 -25.33 11.34 12.55
N GLN A 291 -26.43 11.90 13.06
CA GLN A 291 -27.70 11.92 12.35
C GLN A 291 -27.64 12.77 11.08
N THR A 292 -26.90 13.88 11.09
CA THR A 292 -26.68 14.76 9.93
C THR A 292 -25.91 14.03 8.84
N LEU A 293 -24.81 13.36 9.20
CA LEU A 293 -24.04 12.53 8.27
C LEU A 293 -24.91 11.42 7.67
N LYS A 294 -25.63 10.68 8.51
CA LYS A 294 -26.53 9.60 8.07
C LYS A 294 -27.64 10.10 7.13
N ASN A 295 -28.27 11.23 7.45
CA ASN A 295 -29.31 11.83 6.61
C ASN A 295 -28.79 12.33 5.27
N SER A 296 -27.51 12.70 5.19
CA SER A 296 -26.84 13.06 3.93
C SER A 296 -26.44 11.86 3.06
N GLY A 297 -26.69 10.63 3.54
CA GLY A 297 -26.35 9.39 2.84
C GLY A 297 -24.87 9.01 2.93
N LYS A 298 -24.08 9.69 3.76
CA LYS A 298 -22.68 9.36 4.01
C LYS A 298 -22.57 8.17 4.95
N LYS A 299 -21.62 7.29 4.67
CA LYS A 299 -21.24 6.19 5.55
C LYS A 299 -20.40 6.69 6.71
N ILE A 300 -20.55 6.12 7.90
CA ILE A 300 -19.88 6.62 9.11
C ILE A 300 -18.95 5.56 9.67
N ILE A 301 -17.66 5.89 9.76
CA ILE A 301 -16.67 5.08 10.48
C ILE A 301 -16.37 5.75 11.81
N LEU A 302 -16.51 5.02 12.92
CA LEU A 302 -16.20 5.52 14.25
C LEU A 302 -14.81 5.07 14.69
N TYR A 303 -13.91 6.03 14.86
CA TYR A 303 -12.62 5.83 15.49
C TYR A 303 -12.79 5.48 16.98
N ILE A 304 -12.02 4.51 17.46
CA ILE A 304 -11.85 4.20 18.87
C ILE A 304 -10.38 3.95 19.19
N SER A 305 -9.85 4.57 20.25
CA SER A 305 -8.52 4.27 20.77
C SER A 305 -8.63 3.19 21.84
N THR A 306 -7.83 2.13 21.73
CA THR A 306 -7.86 0.96 22.62
C THR A 306 -6.83 1.01 23.76
N ASN A 307 -6.30 2.21 24.07
CA ASN A 307 -5.26 2.47 25.07
C ASN A 307 -5.78 2.58 26.53
N TYR A 308 -6.90 1.93 26.87
CA TYR A 308 -7.49 1.98 28.21
C TYR A 308 -7.66 3.42 28.72
N LEU A 309 -7.28 3.73 29.96
CA LEU A 309 -7.32 5.08 30.53
C LEU A 309 -5.90 5.65 30.75
N ASP A 310 -4.90 5.18 29.99
CA ASP A 310 -3.47 5.54 30.14
C ASP A 310 -3.18 7.03 30.02
N ARG A 311 -3.98 7.75 29.23
CA ARG A 311 -3.81 9.19 28.98
C ARG A 311 -4.74 10.06 29.84
N ALA A 312 -5.56 9.46 30.70
CA ALA A 312 -6.44 10.20 31.59
C ALA A 312 -5.67 10.90 32.71
N SER A 313 -6.33 11.84 33.40
CA SER A 313 -5.78 12.50 34.59
C SER A 313 -5.51 11.50 35.71
N ASP A 314 -4.60 11.84 36.63
CA ASP A 314 -4.27 10.97 37.77
C ASP A 314 -5.50 10.63 38.62
N GLU A 315 -6.39 11.60 38.82
CA GLU A 315 -7.66 11.40 39.52
C GLU A 315 -8.57 10.40 38.80
N THR A 316 -8.73 10.56 37.49
CA THR A 316 -9.54 9.64 36.67
C THR A 316 -8.96 8.23 36.66
N LYS A 317 -7.63 8.10 36.60
CA LYS A 317 -6.94 6.81 36.68
C LYS A 317 -7.15 6.13 38.02
N VAL A 318 -7.09 6.86 39.14
CA VAL A 318 -7.36 6.30 40.47
C VAL A 318 -8.80 5.79 40.56
N ALA A 319 -9.75 6.55 40.01
CA ALA A 319 -11.16 6.15 39.99
C ALA A 319 -11.39 4.89 39.13
N TRP A 320 -10.75 4.82 37.96
CA TRP A 320 -10.76 3.64 37.10
C TRP A 320 -10.20 2.39 37.78
N VAL A 321 -9.03 2.52 38.44
CA VAL A 321 -8.42 1.43 39.22
C VAL A 321 -9.34 0.94 40.33
N ALA A 322 -9.98 1.86 41.05
CA ALA A 322 -10.96 1.51 42.08
C ALA A 322 -12.15 0.75 41.48
N TYR A 323 -12.68 1.21 40.34
CA TYR A 323 -13.81 0.61 39.65
C TYR A 323 -13.52 -0.83 39.22
N TYR A 324 -12.47 -1.08 38.42
CA TYR A 324 -12.22 -2.42 37.91
C TYR A 324 -11.74 -3.38 39.01
N THR A 325 -11.10 -2.87 40.08
CA THR A 325 -10.76 -3.68 41.25
C THR A 325 -12.01 -4.15 41.99
N ALA A 326 -13.00 -3.26 42.18
CA ALA A 326 -14.22 -3.57 42.90
C ALA A 326 -15.19 -4.47 42.11
N ASN A 327 -15.33 -4.21 40.81
CA ASN A 327 -16.38 -4.83 39.98
C ASN A 327 -15.89 -6.00 39.13
N PHE A 328 -14.60 -6.05 38.78
CA PHE A 328 -14.01 -7.05 37.90
C PHE A 328 -12.86 -7.82 38.55
N GLY A 329 -12.74 -7.75 39.88
CA GLY A 329 -11.71 -8.48 40.64
C GLY A 329 -10.28 -8.09 40.26
N GLY A 330 -10.08 -6.88 39.75
CA GLY A 330 -8.78 -6.38 39.29
C GLY A 330 -8.47 -6.64 37.81
N ASN A 331 -9.41 -7.21 37.03
CA ASN A 331 -9.22 -7.43 35.60
C ASN A 331 -9.60 -6.18 34.79
N GLU A 332 -8.59 -5.43 34.35
CA GLU A 332 -8.79 -4.18 33.59
C GLU A 332 -9.35 -4.43 32.18
N TYR A 333 -8.92 -5.52 31.52
CA TYR A 333 -9.42 -5.89 30.18
C TYR A 333 -10.93 -6.12 30.17
N LEU A 334 -11.44 -6.95 31.08
CA LEU A 334 -12.87 -7.24 31.14
C LEU A 334 -13.68 -5.98 31.48
N ALA A 335 -13.18 -5.15 32.39
CA ALA A 335 -13.83 -3.88 32.72
C ALA A 335 -13.87 -2.94 31.52
N TYR A 336 -12.78 -2.83 30.76
CA TYR A 336 -12.70 -1.96 29.59
C TYR A 336 -13.55 -2.48 28.43
N LYS A 337 -13.55 -3.79 28.18
CA LYS A 337 -14.43 -4.45 27.21
C LYS A 337 -15.90 -4.20 27.54
N ASP A 338 -16.29 -4.38 28.81
CA ASP A 338 -17.66 -4.13 29.29
C ASP A 338 -18.05 -2.66 29.17
N LEU A 339 -17.18 -1.74 29.57
CA LEU A 339 -17.37 -0.30 29.42
C LEU A 339 -17.61 0.07 27.95
N VAL A 340 -16.72 -0.35 27.04
CA VAL A 340 -16.82 0.00 25.62
C VAL A 340 -18.05 -0.64 24.97
N GLN A 341 -18.33 -1.92 25.27
CA GLN A 341 -19.52 -2.61 24.79
C GLN A 341 -20.80 -1.86 25.13
N GLY A 342 -20.87 -1.28 26.33
CA GLY A 342 -22.05 -0.56 26.80
C GLY A 342 -22.36 0.72 26.01
N PHE A 343 -21.39 1.30 25.29
CA PHE A 343 -21.64 2.46 24.42
C PHE A 343 -22.20 2.07 23.05
N ILE A 344 -21.95 0.85 22.56
CA ILE A 344 -22.32 0.43 21.20
C ILE A 344 -23.82 0.60 20.93
N PRO A 345 -24.75 0.21 21.82
CA PRO A 345 -26.19 0.40 21.57
C PRO A 345 -26.60 1.85 21.31
N ALA A 346 -25.88 2.84 21.84
CA ALA A 346 -26.16 4.25 21.61
C ALA A 346 -25.74 4.74 20.22
N ILE A 347 -24.76 4.08 19.59
CA ILE A 347 -24.14 4.54 18.34
C ILE A 347 -24.31 3.60 17.14
N ALA A 348 -24.66 2.32 17.35
CA ALA A 348 -24.71 1.29 16.30
C ALA A 348 -25.75 1.62 15.21
N ALA A 349 -26.81 2.35 15.57
CA ALA A 349 -27.78 2.81 14.58
C ALA A 349 -27.20 3.78 13.54
N TYR A 350 -26.05 4.40 13.81
CA TYR A 350 -25.39 5.37 12.94
C TYR A 350 -24.13 4.83 12.27
N ALA A 351 -23.42 3.91 12.92
CA ALA A 351 -22.16 3.40 12.44
C ALA A 351 -22.34 2.46 11.23
N ASP A 352 -21.44 2.57 10.26
CA ASP A 352 -21.23 1.61 9.17
C ASP A 352 -19.88 0.89 9.31
N GLY A 353 -19.01 1.38 10.20
CA GLY A 353 -17.74 0.74 10.54
C GLY A 353 -17.06 1.32 11.76
N TYR A 354 -16.02 0.63 12.22
CA TYR A 354 -15.18 1.03 13.35
C TYR A 354 -13.71 0.96 12.98
N TRP A 355 -12.95 1.95 13.43
CA TRP A 355 -11.51 2.02 13.23
C TRP A 355 -10.79 2.02 14.58
N PHE A 356 -10.09 0.94 14.89
CA PHE A 356 -9.47 0.69 16.18
C PHE A 356 -8.01 1.13 16.18
N ASP A 357 -7.65 2.07 17.03
CA ASP A 357 -6.31 2.64 17.14
C ASP A 357 -5.53 2.19 18.37
N THR A 358 -4.22 2.42 18.32
CA THR A 358 -3.29 2.66 19.41
C THR A 358 -2.75 1.47 20.21
N THR A 359 -3.16 0.23 19.96
CA THR A 359 -2.44 -0.92 20.51
C THR A 359 -2.40 -2.12 19.58
N THR A 360 -1.22 -2.71 19.42
CA THR A 360 -1.05 -4.05 18.85
C THR A 360 -1.40 -5.16 19.84
N THR A 361 -1.51 -4.82 21.14
CA THR A 361 -1.89 -5.74 22.22
C THR A 361 -2.72 -5.04 23.29
N LEU A 362 -3.77 -5.71 23.75
CA LEU A 362 -4.52 -5.31 24.95
C LEU A 362 -3.84 -5.94 26.18
N ARG A 363 -3.77 -5.21 27.30
CA ARG A 363 -3.18 -5.71 28.57
C ARG A 363 -4.02 -6.83 29.20
N ASP A 364 -3.44 -7.54 30.17
CA ASP A 364 -4.10 -8.54 31.04
C ASP A 364 -4.81 -9.70 30.31
N ASP A 365 -4.10 -10.40 29.41
CA ASP A 365 -4.60 -11.51 28.59
C ASP A 365 -5.69 -11.13 27.55
N GLY A 366 -5.84 -9.82 27.26
CA GLY A 366 -6.76 -9.34 26.23
C GLY A 366 -6.33 -9.67 24.81
N TYR A 367 -7.20 -10.34 24.05
CA TYR A 367 -7.02 -10.58 22.62
C TYR A 367 -7.75 -9.50 21.82
N LEU A 368 -7.03 -8.81 20.95
CA LEU A 368 -7.59 -7.78 20.07
C LEU A 368 -8.72 -8.35 19.19
N GLU A 369 -8.56 -9.60 18.74
CA GLU A 369 -9.61 -10.36 18.05
C GLU A 369 -10.90 -10.49 18.87
N ASP A 370 -10.84 -10.84 20.16
CA ASP A 370 -12.02 -10.95 21.04
C ASP A 370 -12.67 -9.57 21.26
N PHE A 371 -11.87 -8.51 21.32
CA PHE A 371 -12.39 -7.15 21.42
C PHE A 371 -13.13 -6.73 20.13
N VAL A 372 -12.60 -7.08 18.97
CA VAL A 372 -13.24 -6.85 17.66
C VAL A 372 -14.49 -7.72 17.52
N GLN A 373 -14.45 -8.96 17.97
CA GLN A 373 -15.59 -9.87 17.95
C GLN A 373 -16.75 -9.32 18.79
N MET A 374 -16.47 -8.70 19.94
CA MET A 374 -17.48 -8.01 20.74
C MET A 374 -18.21 -6.91 19.94
N PHE A 375 -17.50 -6.14 19.13
CA PHE A 375 -18.13 -5.17 18.24
C PHE A 375 -18.97 -5.84 17.16
N LYS A 376 -18.49 -6.91 16.53
CA LYS A 376 -19.26 -7.66 15.52
C LYS A 376 -20.52 -8.29 16.09
N ASP A 377 -20.49 -8.75 17.34
CA ASP A 377 -21.66 -9.32 18.01
C ASP A 377 -22.70 -8.24 18.34
N ALA A 378 -22.25 -7.05 18.74
CA ALA A 378 -23.10 -5.92 19.09
C ALA A 378 -23.62 -5.14 17.86
N ASP A 379 -22.85 -5.14 16.77
CA ASP A 379 -23.13 -4.43 15.51
C ASP A 379 -22.65 -5.26 14.30
N PRO A 380 -23.40 -6.32 13.92
CA PRO A 380 -22.98 -7.29 12.91
C PRO A 380 -22.95 -6.74 11.48
N GLY A 381 -23.47 -5.53 11.24
CA GLY A 381 -23.45 -4.89 9.93
C GLY A 381 -22.23 -4.01 9.70
N ALA A 382 -21.46 -3.69 10.75
CA ALA A 382 -20.35 -2.75 10.67
C ALA A 382 -19.07 -3.39 10.13
N ALA A 383 -18.35 -2.65 9.30
CA ALA A 383 -17.01 -3.01 8.86
C ALA A 383 -15.96 -2.70 9.93
N MET A 384 -14.99 -3.58 10.13
CA MET A 384 -13.94 -3.42 11.14
C MET A 384 -12.59 -3.10 10.50
N SER A 385 -11.80 -2.22 11.12
CA SER A 385 -10.41 -1.98 10.73
C SER A 385 -9.55 -1.81 11.96
N VAL A 386 -8.47 -2.58 12.05
CA VAL A 386 -7.65 -2.64 13.27
C VAL A 386 -6.22 -2.20 13.01
N SER A 387 -5.67 -1.47 13.98
CA SER A 387 -4.31 -0.94 13.96
C SER A 387 -3.26 -1.95 14.44
N GLU A 388 -2.92 -2.93 13.60
CA GLU A 388 -1.71 -3.76 13.75
C GLU A 388 -0.49 -3.11 13.07
N PHE A 389 0.74 -3.60 13.30
CA PHE A 389 1.94 -2.99 12.70
C PHE A 389 1.78 -2.77 11.18
N GLY A 390 2.26 -1.61 10.72
CA GLY A 390 2.21 -1.28 9.30
C GLY A 390 3.19 -2.16 8.55
N HIS A 391 2.76 -2.73 7.43
CA HIS A 391 3.65 -3.47 6.56
C HIS A 391 4.47 -2.51 5.71
N LEU A 392 5.61 -2.99 5.25
CA LEU A 392 6.52 -2.25 4.41
C LEU A 392 6.55 -2.85 3.00
N HIS A 393 6.96 -2.03 2.04
CA HIS A 393 7.39 -2.56 0.75
C HIS A 393 8.82 -3.10 0.87
N TYR A 394 9.11 -4.16 0.11
CA TYR A 394 10.45 -4.75 0.04
C TYR A 394 10.88 -4.89 -1.42
N ILE A 395 12.17 -4.68 -1.67
CA ILE A 395 12.84 -4.96 -2.95
C ILE A 395 14.03 -5.85 -2.65
N GLU A 396 14.07 -7.03 -3.27
CA GLU A 396 15.16 -8.01 -3.08
C GLU A 396 15.42 -8.38 -1.61
N GLY A 397 14.37 -8.33 -0.80
CA GLY A 397 14.41 -8.68 0.62
C GLY A 397 14.75 -7.52 1.56
N GLU A 398 15.08 -6.34 1.04
CA GLU A 398 15.34 -5.14 1.84
C GLU A 398 14.12 -4.21 1.83
N PRO A 399 13.80 -3.52 2.94
CA PRO A 399 12.74 -2.51 2.95
C PRO A 399 12.98 -1.43 1.90
N VAL A 400 11.91 -0.94 1.29
CA VAL A 400 11.94 0.27 0.48
C VAL A 400 11.98 1.47 1.43
N THR A 401 13.14 2.12 1.49
CA THR A 401 13.40 3.26 2.38
C THR A 401 13.71 4.49 1.54
N VAL A 402 12.99 5.58 1.77
CA VAL A 402 13.25 6.90 1.17
C VAL A 402 14.41 7.55 1.93
N ASP A 403 15.38 8.06 1.18
CA ASP A 403 16.55 8.81 1.70
C ASP A 403 16.30 10.32 1.61
N SER A 404 15.71 10.78 0.49
CA SER A 404 15.33 12.18 0.32
C SER A 404 14.00 12.37 -0.39
N ASP A 405 13.25 13.38 0.05
CA ASP A 405 12.00 13.87 -0.58
C ASP A 405 12.22 14.95 -1.65
N GLY A 406 13.44 15.45 -1.82
CA GLY A 406 13.77 16.43 -2.86
C GLY A 406 14.99 17.30 -2.54
N VAL A 407 15.34 18.22 -3.46
CA VAL A 407 16.48 19.13 -3.30
C VAL A 407 16.42 20.05 -2.07
N ASP A 408 15.22 20.33 -1.57
CA ASP A 408 14.95 21.21 -0.42
C ASP A 408 14.38 20.41 0.77
N ASP A 409 14.80 19.15 0.91
CA ASP A 409 14.38 18.31 2.03
C ASP A 409 14.90 18.86 3.38
N GLU A 410 13.97 19.30 4.23
CA GLU A 410 14.30 19.85 5.56
C GLU A 410 14.49 18.75 6.61
N ASP A 411 14.09 17.50 6.32
CA ASP A 411 14.14 16.37 7.24
C ASP A 411 14.90 15.18 6.64
N GLU A 412 16.22 15.18 6.82
CA GLU A 412 17.17 14.17 6.28
C GLU A 412 17.02 12.75 6.90
N ARG A 413 15.89 12.42 7.52
CA ARG A 413 15.68 11.11 8.16
C ARG A 413 15.11 10.12 7.16
N ASP A 414 15.87 9.05 6.93
CA ASP A 414 15.38 7.88 6.21
C ASP A 414 14.06 7.35 6.80
N TYR A 415 13.12 6.98 5.92
CA TYR A 415 11.87 6.38 6.33
C TYR A 415 11.38 5.28 5.39
N ASP A 416 10.79 4.25 5.96
CA ASP A 416 10.26 3.12 5.19
C ASP A 416 8.91 3.46 4.55
N VAL A 417 8.61 2.87 3.39
CA VAL A 417 7.36 3.08 2.67
C VAL A 417 6.30 2.06 3.07
N SER A 418 5.17 2.55 3.56
CA SER A 418 4.06 1.71 4.04
C SER A 418 3.35 0.95 2.92
N ASN A 419 2.97 -0.30 3.19
CA ASN A 419 2.17 -1.17 2.32
C ASN A 419 0.82 -1.46 3.00
N PHE A 420 -0.28 -1.17 2.31
CA PHE A 420 -1.63 -1.42 2.83
C PHE A 420 -2.15 -2.77 2.35
N ARG A 421 -2.08 -3.78 3.22
CA ARG A 421 -2.59 -5.14 2.97
C ARG A 421 -3.33 -5.70 4.18
N GLY A 422 -4.12 -6.74 3.94
CA GLY A 422 -4.77 -7.53 4.99
C GLY A 422 -3.74 -8.31 5.79
N ASN A 423 -3.86 -8.28 7.12
CA ASN A 423 -2.85 -8.85 8.02
C ASN A 423 -3.41 -9.53 9.26
N ASN A 424 -4.73 -9.60 9.35
CA ASN A 424 -5.44 -10.37 10.36
C ASN A 424 -6.77 -10.86 9.77
N SER A 425 -7.33 -11.88 10.41
CA SER A 425 -8.59 -12.52 10.04
C SER A 425 -9.83 -11.78 10.56
N TYR A 426 -9.68 -10.61 11.20
CA TYR A 426 -10.79 -9.91 11.84
C TYR A 426 -11.07 -8.51 11.28
N SER A 427 -10.17 -7.87 10.52
CA SER A 427 -10.41 -6.62 9.79
C SER A 427 -11.11 -6.89 8.46
N ASP A 428 -11.99 -5.99 8.04
CA ASP A 428 -12.71 -6.00 6.76
C ASP A 428 -12.11 -5.00 5.77
N PHE A 429 -11.35 -4.02 6.27
CA PHE A 429 -10.56 -3.10 5.46
C PHE A 429 -9.25 -2.73 6.17
N THR A 430 -8.25 -2.31 5.40
CA THR A 430 -6.95 -1.92 5.96
C THR A 430 -7.03 -0.60 6.70
N ARG A 431 -6.28 -0.48 7.80
CA ARG A 431 -6.24 0.74 8.61
C ARG A 431 -5.78 1.99 7.84
N GLY A 432 -4.93 1.81 6.84
CA GLY A 432 -4.47 2.88 5.96
C GLY A 432 -3.53 3.90 6.58
N HIS A 433 -3.02 3.66 7.80
CA HIS A 433 -2.07 4.56 8.46
C HIS A 433 -0.75 4.58 7.67
N VAL A 434 -0.37 5.77 7.21
CA VAL A 434 0.89 6.05 6.49
C VAL A 434 2.14 5.78 7.34
N SER A 435 3.32 5.88 6.74
CA SER A 435 4.58 5.78 7.48
C SER A 435 4.63 6.85 8.57
N ALA A 436 5.28 6.53 9.69
CA ALA A 436 5.15 7.34 10.89
C ALA A 436 5.63 8.79 10.65
N LEU A 437 4.72 9.76 10.77
CA LEU A 437 5.06 11.19 10.61
C LEU A 437 6.17 11.64 11.56
N GLY A 438 6.16 11.11 12.80
CA GLY A 438 7.22 11.37 13.78
C GLY A 438 8.58 10.76 13.39
N GLY A 439 8.60 9.84 12.43
CA GLY A 439 9.79 9.22 11.85
C GLY A 439 10.43 10.00 10.70
N GLY A 440 9.78 11.06 10.19
CA GLY A 440 10.28 11.88 9.08
C GLY A 440 9.46 11.78 7.80
N ALA A 441 8.64 10.73 7.66
CA ALA A 441 7.83 10.52 6.46
C ALA A 441 6.75 11.61 6.28
N PRO A 442 6.77 12.42 5.20
CA PRO A 442 5.66 13.31 4.89
C PRO A 442 4.43 12.51 4.48
N PRO A 443 3.22 12.99 4.77
CA PRO A 443 1.99 12.27 4.47
C PRO A 443 1.67 12.19 2.97
N ASN A 444 2.30 13.03 2.12
CA ASN A 444 2.22 12.97 0.66
C ASN A 444 3.53 12.45 0.03
N SER A 445 4.30 11.64 0.75
CA SER A 445 5.57 11.05 0.26
C SER A 445 5.44 10.53 -1.16
N TRP A 446 6.44 10.85 -1.98
CA TRP A 446 6.55 10.34 -3.35
C TRP A 446 6.69 8.81 -3.36
N GLY A 447 7.21 8.21 -2.29
CA GLY A 447 7.27 6.76 -2.11
C GLY A 447 5.87 6.13 -2.11
N TYR A 448 4.84 6.83 -1.62
CA TYR A 448 3.48 6.30 -1.71
C TYR A 448 2.98 6.23 -3.15
N GLU A 449 3.32 7.21 -3.98
CA GLU A 449 2.91 7.25 -5.39
C GLU A 449 3.59 6.17 -6.24
N GLU A 450 4.81 5.77 -5.88
CA GLU A 450 5.55 4.74 -6.61
C GLU A 450 5.35 3.32 -6.09
N PHE A 451 5.01 3.13 -4.82
CA PHE A 451 4.92 1.81 -4.20
C PHE A 451 3.53 1.52 -3.63
N THR A 452 3.04 2.36 -2.71
CA THR A 452 1.79 2.11 -2.00
C THR A 452 0.56 2.17 -2.90
N LEU A 453 0.38 3.26 -3.65
CA LEU A 453 -0.77 3.44 -4.54
C LEU A 453 -0.77 2.39 -5.66
N PRO A 454 0.34 2.09 -6.36
CA PRO A 454 0.37 1.02 -7.35
C PRO A 454 0.01 -0.34 -6.76
N ALA A 455 0.45 -0.67 -5.54
CA ALA A 455 0.08 -1.93 -4.88
C ALA A 455 -1.42 -2.02 -4.56
N MET A 456 -2.05 -0.89 -4.21
CA MET A 456 -3.51 -0.82 -4.04
C MET A 456 -4.25 -0.90 -5.38
N VAL A 457 -3.72 -0.26 -6.43
CA VAL A 457 -4.33 -0.27 -7.78
C VAL A 457 -4.29 -1.67 -8.38
N GLY A 458 -3.16 -2.36 -8.23
CA GLY A 458 -2.97 -3.65 -8.87
C GLY A 458 -3.85 -4.74 -8.25
N ASN A 459 -4.10 -4.62 -6.94
CA ASN A 459 -5.11 -5.42 -6.25
C ASN A 459 -5.78 -4.60 -5.14
N PRO A 460 -7.01 -4.11 -5.32
CA PRO A 460 -7.71 -3.30 -4.31
C PRO A 460 -8.23 -4.13 -3.12
N TRP A 461 -8.13 -5.46 -3.19
CA TRP A 461 -8.49 -6.38 -2.12
C TRP A 461 -7.29 -7.25 -1.75
N SER A 462 -7.07 -7.47 -0.47
CA SER A 462 -6.16 -8.50 0.03
C SER A 462 -6.94 -9.73 0.49
N MET A 463 -6.21 -10.82 0.70
CA MET A 463 -6.62 -12.11 1.21
C MET A 463 -5.63 -12.51 2.31
N TYR A 464 -6.08 -12.49 3.56
CA TYR A 464 -5.30 -12.95 4.70
C TYR A 464 -6.06 -14.09 5.38
N GLU A 465 -5.46 -15.27 5.48
CA GLU A 465 -6.09 -16.45 6.09
C GLU A 465 -7.55 -16.66 5.61
N LYS A 466 -7.77 -16.58 4.29
CA LYS A 466 -9.09 -16.72 3.61
C LYS A 466 -10.06 -15.56 3.79
N LYS A 467 -9.68 -14.55 4.56
CA LYS A 467 -10.47 -13.34 4.70
C LYS A 467 -10.09 -12.32 3.65
N GLN A 468 -11.09 -11.84 2.90
CA GLN A 468 -10.93 -10.69 2.03
C GLN A 468 -10.89 -9.40 2.85
N VAL A 469 -9.97 -8.51 2.52
CA VAL A 469 -9.79 -7.22 3.20
C VAL A 469 -9.68 -6.13 2.14
N LEU A 470 -10.57 -5.14 2.16
CA LEU A 470 -10.49 -4.01 1.23
C LEU A 470 -9.28 -3.13 1.57
N LYS A 471 -8.47 -2.76 0.58
CA LYS A 471 -7.41 -1.78 0.78
C LYS A 471 -8.01 -0.38 0.87
N HIS A 472 -7.84 0.22 2.03
CA HIS A 472 -8.20 1.59 2.36
C HIS A 472 -6.98 2.34 2.88
N ALA A 473 -6.76 3.55 2.37
CA ALA A 473 -5.70 4.45 2.79
C ALA A 473 -6.26 5.62 3.61
N TRP A 474 -5.55 6.06 4.65
CA TRP A 474 -5.89 7.23 5.44
C TRP A 474 -4.72 8.20 5.47
N PHE A 475 -4.83 9.29 4.73
CA PHE A 475 -3.74 10.24 4.55
C PHE A 475 -3.95 11.48 5.44
N PRO A 476 -3.01 11.81 6.32
CA PRO A 476 -2.97 13.12 6.97
C PRO A 476 -2.88 14.21 5.92
N ILE A 477 -3.76 15.21 5.96
CA ILE A 477 -3.63 16.35 5.03
C ILE A 477 -2.53 17.32 5.48
N ARG A 478 -2.16 17.24 6.76
CA ARG A 478 -1.10 18.00 7.44
C ARG A 478 0.01 17.07 7.92
N ASP A 479 1.16 17.64 8.31
CA ASP A 479 2.29 16.91 8.90
C ASP A 479 2.02 16.32 10.30
N LYS A 480 0.78 16.44 10.81
CA LYS A 480 0.29 15.80 12.04
C LYS A 480 -1.16 15.35 11.90
N TRP A 481 -1.46 14.21 12.48
CA TRP A 481 -2.83 13.72 12.66
C TRP A 481 -3.65 14.65 13.54
N HIS A 482 -4.77 15.15 13.03
CA HIS A 482 -5.80 15.90 13.79
C HIS A 482 -5.29 17.15 14.54
N VAL A 483 -4.19 17.76 14.09
CA VAL A 483 -3.67 19.02 14.62
C VAL A 483 -3.81 20.11 13.56
N SER A 484 -4.85 20.94 13.68
CA SER A 484 -5.20 22.02 12.74
C SER A 484 -4.16 23.13 12.60
N SER A 485 -3.28 23.31 13.58
CA SER A 485 -2.18 24.28 13.52
C SER A 485 -0.91 23.76 12.86
N ALA A 486 -0.89 22.48 12.48
CA ALA A 486 0.27 21.85 11.87
C ALA A 486 0.39 22.25 10.39
N ASN A 487 1.52 21.98 9.74
CA ASN A 487 1.74 22.46 8.38
C ASN A 487 0.82 21.73 7.41
N LEU A 488 0.17 22.47 6.52
CA LEU A 488 -0.58 21.88 5.41
C LEU A 488 0.43 21.32 4.40
N ILE A 489 0.32 20.04 4.08
CA ILE A 489 1.29 19.34 3.23
C ILE A 489 0.72 19.05 1.85
N PHE A 490 -0.49 18.49 1.80
CA PHE A 490 -1.14 18.22 0.52
C PHE A 490 -1.53 19.52 -0.20
N GLY A 491 -1.36 19.52 -1.51
CA GLY A 491 -1.96 20.48 -2.42
C GLY A 491 -3.27 19.96 -3.02
N ILE A 492 -3.76 20.64 -4.07
CA ILE A 492 -4.96 20.21 -4.81
C ILE A 492 -4.65 19.02 -5.73
N GLU A 493 -3.54 19.08 -6.48
CA GLU A 493 -3.25 18.11 -7.54
C GLU A 493 -2.82 16.75 -7.01
N ASP A 494 -1.96 16.70 -6.00
CA ASP A 494 -1.58 15.45 -5.32
C ASP A 494 -2.78 14.84 -4.60
N ALA A 495 -3.55 15.62 -3.83
CA ALA A 495 -4.74 15.10 -3.15
C ALA A 495 -5.81 14.59 -4.14
N TYR A 496 -6.03 15.29 -5.25
CA TYR A 496 -6.93 14.84 -6.32
C TYR A 496 -6.40 13.58 -7.03
N ARG A 497 -5.11 13.52 -7.33
CA ARG A 497 -4.46 12.36 -7.94
C ARG A 497 -4.58 11.12 -7.06
N PHE A 498 -4.22 11.21 -5.78
CA PHE A 498 -4.37 10.12 -4.80
C PHE A 498 -5.83 9.63 -4.75
N SER A 499 -6.77 10.56 -4.69
CA SER A 499 -8.20 10.25 -4.68
C SER A 499 -8.62 9.49 -5.94
N LYS A 500 -8.33 10.05 -7.12
CA LYS A 500 -8.78 9.52 -8.40
C LYS A 500 -8.18 8.15 -8.69
N ILE A 501 -6.89 7.96 -8.42
CA ILE A 501 -6.19 6.68 -8.59
C ILE A 501 -6.89 5.58 -7.78
N LEU A 502 -7.17 5.83 -6.50
CA LEU A 502 -7.75 4.81 -5.62
C LEU A 502 -9.25 4.58 -5.89
N ILE A 503 -10.00 5.64 -6.20
CA ILE A 503 -11.42 5.52 -6.57
C ILE A 503 -11.61 4.70 -7.85
N ASP A 504 -10.80 4.97 -8.88
CA ASP A 504 -10.86 4.24 -10.16
C ASP A 504 -10.54 2.76 -9.97
N ALA A 505 -9.54 2.47 -9.14
CA ALA A 505 -9.12 1.12 -8.79
C ALA A 505 -10.10 0.38 -7.88
N LYS A 506 -11.15 1.04 -7.36
CA LYS A 506 -12.08 0.47 -6.37
C LYS A 506 -11.45 0.15 -5.01
N ALA A 507 -10.38 0.87 -4.66
CA ALA A 507 -9.88 0.95 -3.29
C ALA A 507 -10.61 2.05 -2.49
N GLY A 508 -10.35 2.16 -1.19
CA GLY A 508 -10.87 3.24 -0.34
C GLY A 508 -9.80 4.29 -0.01
N VAL A 509 -10.21 5.54 0.18
CA VAL A 509 -9.31 6.61 0.63
C VAL A 509 -10.01 7.58 1.56
N THR A 510 -9.37 7.95 2.66
CA THR A 510 -9.82 9.02 3.56
C THR A 510 -8.71 10.05 3.75
N PHE A 511 -9.07 11.34 3.81
CA PHE A 511 -8.16 12.37 4.33
C PHE A 511 -8.43 12.63 5.81
N ALA A 512 -7.37 12.72 6.59
CA ALA A 512 -7.39 13.05 8.02
C ALA A 512 -7.53 14.56 8.21
N ASN A 513 -8.65 15.11 7.75
CA ASN A 513 -8.96 16.52 7.92
C ASN A 513 -9.06 16.90 9.40
N THR A 514 -8.85 18.17 9.65
CA THR A 514 -8.84 18.74 11.00
C THR A 514 -9.99 19.74 11.15
N VAL A 515 -10.54 19.81 12.36
CA VAL A 515 -11.46 20.88 12.74
C VAL A 515 -10.68 22.03 13.35
N SER A 516 -11.09 23.25 13.02
CA SER A 516 -10.45 24.47 13.50
C SER A 516 -10.68 24.66 15.00
N ASN A 517 -9.60 25.07 15.68
CA ASN A 517 -9.58 25.56 17.05
C ASN A 517 -8.80 26.88 17.19
N ILE A 518 -8.16 27.33 16.11
CA ILE A 518 -7.26 28.51 16.07
C ILE A 518 -7.52 29.35 14.82
N ASN A 519 -7.65 28.72 13.65
CA ASN A 519 -7.75 29.39 12.34
C ASN A 519 -9.08 29.08 11.65
N GLY A 520 -10.05 30.00 11.71
CA GLY A 520 -11.40 29.81 11.14
C GLY A 520 -12.48 29.80 12.20
N ILE A 521 -13.62 29.18 11.89
CA ILE A 521 -14.73 29.02 12.84
C ILE A 521 -14.51 27.73 13.62
N ALA A 522 -14.48 27.81 14.95
CA ALA A 522 -14.22 26.66 15.80
C ALA A 522 -15.27 25.55 15.55
N GLY A 523 -14.82 24.32 15.31
CA GLY A 523 -15.68 23.17 14.99
C GLY A 523 -15.99 22.95 13.51
N TYR A 524 -15.49 23.80 12.62
CA TYR A 524 -15.56 23.62 11.16
C TYR A 524 -14.26 23.01 10.66
N MET A 525 -14.28 22.36 9.50
CA MET A 525 -13.04 21.97 8.82
C MET A 525 -12.14 23.21 8.62
N THR A 526 -10.82 23.08 8.73
CA THR A 526 -9.98 24.27 8.52
C THR A 526 -10.15 24.81 7.09
N PRO A 527 -10.22 26.14 6.90
CA PRO A 527 -10.59 26.71 5.61
C PRO A 527 -9.67 26.34 4.43
N ASP A 528 -8.38 26.19 4.70
CA ASP A 528 -7.35 25.78 3.73
C ASP A 528 -7.52 24.32 3.28
N GLU A 529 -7.85 23.42 4.19
CA GLU A 529 -8.19 22.03 3.87
C GLU A 529 -9.50 21.94 3.07
N MET A 530 -10.51 22.73 3.45
CA MET A 530 -11.80 22.79 2.73
C MET A 530 -11.62 23.23 1.28
N VAL A 531 -10.66 24.13 0.98
CA VAL A 531 -10.33 24.51 -0.41
C VAL A 531 -9.89 23.29 -1.22
N ILE A 532 -9.04 22.43 -0.65
CA ILE A 532 -8.58 21.20 -1.30
C ILE A 532 -9.74 20.23 -1.47
N MET A 533 -10.52 19.98 -0.41
CA MET A 533 -11.63 19.03 -0.45
C MET A 533 -12.70 19.44 -1.47
N LYS A 534 -13.00 20.73 -1.59
CA LYS A 534 -13.93 21.25 -2.62
C LYS A 534 -13.39 21.05 -4.02
N ALA A 535 -12.10 21.27 -4.24
CA ALA A 535 -11.49 21.03 -5.55
C ALA A 535 -11.58 19.55 -5.96
N ILE A 536 -11.34 18.61 -5.03
CA ILE A 536 -11.54 17.18 -5.27
C ILE A 536 -13.02 16.89 -5.57
N ASN A 537 -13.92 17.36 -4.72
CA ASN A 537 -15.37 17.16 -4.86
C ASN A 537 -15.89 17.65 -6.22
N ASP A 538 -15.56 18.87 -6.61
CA ASP A 538 -16.04 19.50 -7.84
C ASP A 538 -15.54 18.74 -9.09
N ARG A 539 -14.31 18.26 -9.07
CA ARG A 539 -13.74 17.43 -10.15
C ARG A 539 -14.41 16.07 -10.22
N LEU A 540 -14.58 15.38 -9.09
CA LEU A 540 -15.24 14.06 -9.05
C LEU A 540 -16.72 14.13 -9.46
N MET A 541 -17.38 15.27 -9.27
CA MET A 541 -18.77 15.50 -9.70
C MET A 541 -18.89 15.96 -11.16
N SER A 542 -17.81 16.32 -11.84
CA SER A 542 -17.90 16.78 -13.23
C SER A 542 -18.09 15.62 -14.21
N SER A 543 -18.62 15.93 -15.39
CA SER A 543 -18.82 14.96 -16.46
C SER A 543 -18.26 15.50 -17.78
N PRO A 544 -17.15 14.95 -18.32
CA PRO A 544 -16.38 13.84 -17.73
C PRO A 544 -15.67 14.24 -16.43
N VAL A 545 -15.34 13.25 -15.61
CA VAL A 545 -14.42 13.46 -14.48
C VAL A 545 -13.04 13.77 -15.07
N PRO A 546 -12.36 14.87 -14.69
CA PRO A 546 -11.13 15.30 -15.36
C PRO A 546 -9.98 14.36 -14.98
N ASP A 547 -9.00 14.22 -15.87
CA ASP A 547 -7.76 13.54 -15.53
C ASP A 547 -6.96 14.36 -14.51
N TYR A 548 -6.08 13.69 -13.76
CA TYR A 548 -5.13 14.33 -12.84
C TYR A 548 -3.81 14.64 -13.55
N GLU A 549 -3.04 15.59 -13.00
CA GLU A 549 -1.65 15.80 -13.44
C GLU A 549 -0.82 14.54 -13.15
N PRO A 550 -0.18 13.91 -14.17
CA PRO A 550 0.60 12.70 -13.96
C PRO A 550 1.71 12.92 -12.93
N TYR A 551 1.92 11.91 -12.09
CA TYR A 551 3.03 11.90 -11.14
C TYR A 551 4.37 12.02 -11.87
N VAL A 552 5.26 12.82 -11.28
CA VAL A 552 6.68 12.91 -11.64
C VAL A 552 7.45 12.94 -10.34
N ARG A 553 8.43 12.05 -10.20
CA ARG A 553 9.29 12.04 -9.00
C ARG A 553 9.94 13.41 -8.79
N PRO A 554 9.90 13.97 -7.57
CA PRO A 554 10.55 15.24 -7.28
C PRO A 554 12.05 15.22 -7.61
N GLU A 555 12.57 16.36 -8.08
CA GLU A 555 14.02 16.49 -8.31
C GLU A 555 14.75 16.35 -6.97
N GLY A 556 15.78 15.51 -6.94
CA GLY A 556 16.54 15.23 -5.71
C GLY A 556 15.90 14.18 -4.80
N ALA A 557 14.77 13.57 -5.16
CA ALA A 557 14.16 12.49 -4.40
C ALA A 557 14.70 11.10 -4.83
N PHE A 558 15.06 10.26 -3.86
CA PHE A 558 15.64 8.93 -4.10
C PHE A 558 15.52 8.00 -2.89
N LEU A 559 15.60 6.70 -3.16
CA LEU A 559 15.68 5.67 -2.12
C LEU A 559 17.10 5.52 -1.56
N VAL A 560 17.19 4.99 -0.35
CA VAL A 560 18.47 4.51 0.22
C VAL A 560 19.08 3.49 -0.74
N GLY A 561 20.35 3.67 -1.08
CA GLY A 561 21.07 2.80 -2.02
C GLY A 561 20.74 3.03 -3.51
N GLU A 562 19.74 3.86 -3.85
CA GLU A 562 19.49 4.26 -5.24
C GLU A 562 20.65 5.14 -5.76
N ILE A 563 21.19 6.00 -4.89
CA ILE A 563 22.39 6.79 -5.17
C ILE A 563 23.68 5.98 -5.04
N ASP A 564 23.71 4.85 -4.33
CA ASP A 564 24.92 3.99 -4.33
C ASP A 564 25.14 3.30 -5.68
N ASN A 565 24.10 3.22 -6.53
CA ASN A 565 24.22 2.88 -7.95
C ASN A 565 24.66 4.07 -8.82
N VAL A 566 24.81 5.27 -8.25
CA VAL A 566 25.55 6.39 -8.83
C VAL A 566 27.04 6.18 -8.53
N LEU A 567 27.81 5.96 -9.59
CA LEU A 567 29.24 5.69 -9.55
C LEU A 567 30.06 6.81 -8.87
N SER A 568 30.22 6.65 -7.56
CA SER A 568 31.21 7.23 -6.64
C SER A 568 31.02 8.69 -6.25
N THR A 569 30.70 8.84 -4.97
CA THR A 569 31.08 9.97 -4.13
C THR A 569 32.60 9.93 -3.95
N ASP A 570 33.30 11.03 -4.26
CA ASP A 570 34.65 11.27 -3.73
C ASP A 570 34.65 12.62 -3.04
N SER A 571 35.37 12.70 -1.93
CA SER A 571 35.83 13.94 -1.35
C SER A 571 37.14 14.36 -2.04
N ILE A 572 37.19 15.56 -2.62
CA ILE A 572 38.44 16.18 -3.10
C ILE A 572 39.36 16.49 -1.91
N ASP A 573 38.76 16.70 -0.73
CA ASP A 573 39.45 16.77 0.55
C ASP A 573 39.36 15.43 1.31
N PRO A 574 40.45 14.67 1.46
CA PRO A 574 40.45 13.40 2.18
C PRO A 574 40.15 13.53 3.70
N THR A 575 39.92 14.75 4.21
CA THR A 575 39.43 15.01 5.57
C THR A 575 37.93 15.30 5.65
N SER A 576 37.24 15.37 4.50
CA SER A 576 35.80 15.57 4.40
C SER A 576 35.08 14.22 4.25
N ASN A 577 34.14 13.94 5.14
CA ASN A 577 33.29 12.74 5.07
C ASN A 577 32.07 12.93 4.14
N THR A 578 31.99 14.05 3.41
CA THR A 578 30.84 14.39 2.55
C THR A 578 31.22 14.29 1.08
N SER A 579 30.36 13.68 0.28
CA SER A 579 30.45 13.58 -1.18
C SER A 579 30.54 14.95 -1.84
N GLN A 580 31.64 15.28 -2.52
CA GLN A 580 31.84 16.63 -3.07
C GLN A 580 31.46 16.79 -4.53
N ILE A 581 31.24 15.69 -5.26
CA ILE A 581 30.85 15.64 -6.67
C ILE A 581 29.93 14.46 -6.91
N GLN A 582 28.84 14.64 -7.66
CA GLN A 582 27.95 13.56 -8.12
C GLN A 582 27.74 13.63 -9.65
N MET A 583 27.43 12.49 -10.29
CA MET A 583 27.21 12.37 -11.74
C MET A 583 26.03 11.44 -12.07
N TYR A 584 24.94 11.93 -12.64
CA TYR A 584 23.75 11.12 -12.94
C TYR A 584 23.00 11.60 -14.20
N PRO A 585 22.23 10.74 -14.89
CA PRO A 585 22.14 9.28 -14.70
C PRO A 585 23.36 8.55 -15.31
N ASN A 586 23.59 7.32 -14.90
CA ASN A 586 24.57 6.42 -15.51
C ASN A 586 24.06 4.97 -15.45
N PRO A 587 23.61 4.35 -16.55
CA PRO A 587 23.88 4.75 -17.94
C PRO A 587 23.20 6.05 -18.41
N VAL A 588 23.93 6.84 -19.19
CA VAL A 588 23.46 8.07 -19.83
C VAL A 588 22.73 7.72 -21.12
N ILE A 589 21.56 8.30 -21.35
CA ILE A 589 20.89 8.26 -22.66
C ILE A 589 21.39 9.43 -23.52
N ASN A 590 21.14 10.66 -23.08
CA ASN A 590 21.49 11.87 -23.83
C ASN A 590 22.23 12.92 -22.98
N GLU A 591 21.90 13.07 -21.70
CA GLU A 591 22.42 14.15 -20.86
C GLU A 591 22.94 13.57 -19.55
N LEU A 592 24.13 14.02 -19.13
CA LEU A 592 24.71 13.73 -17.83
C LEU A 592 24.72 15.01 -16.98
N THR A 593 24.02 14.98 -15.85
CA THR A 593 24.07 15.99 -14.80
C THR A 593 25.27 15.73 -13.90
N ILE A 594 26.02 16.78 -13.59
CA ILE A 594 27.14 16.75 -12.67
C ILE A 594 26.91 17.84 -11.62
N THR A 595 26.90 17.46 -10.34
CA THR A 595 26.77 18.37 -9.20
C THR A 595 28.08 18.42 -8.42
N ARG A 596 28.36 19.54 -7.76
CA ARG A 596 29.51 19.73 -6.88
C ARG A 596 29.13 20.57 -5.66
N THR A 597 29.78 20.36 -4.53
CA THR A 597 29.65 21.23 -3.34
C THR A 597 30.83 22.19 -3.18
N THR A 598 31.82 22.10 -4.07
CA THR A 598 33.03 22.94 -4.10
C THR A 598 33.27 23.52 -5.48
N ASN A 599 33.73 24.77 -5.54
CA ASN A 599 34.11 25.43 -6.80
C ASN A 599 35.56 25.13 -7.21
N GLU A 600 36.24 24.21 -6.52
CA GLU A 600 37.61 23.85 -6.86
C GLU A 600 37.74 23.18 -8.23
N ILE A 601 36.72 22.47 -8.72
CA ILE A 601 36.73 21.80 -10.03
C ILE A 601 36.04 22.67 -11.06
N ASN A 602 36.75 23.08 -12.11
CA ASN A 602 36.20 23.95 -13.15
C ASN A 602 36.41 23.44 -14.58
N ASN A 603 36.96 22.24 -14.75
CA ASN A 603 37.11 21.62 -16.06
C ASN A 603 36.55 20.20 -16.09
N ILE A 604 35.77 19.90 -17.13
CA ILE A 604 35.18 18.59 -17.38
C ILE A 604 35.65 18.08 -18.73
N VAL A 605 36.24 16.88 -18.76
CA VAL A 605 36.77 16.26 -19.97
C VAL A 605 36.21 14.85 -20.09
N VAL A 606 35.50 14.53 -21.17
CA VAL A 606 35.05 13.16 -21.46
C VAL A 606 36.05 12.50 -22.39
N MET A 607 36.46 11.27 -22.07
CA MET A 607 37.43 10.46 -22.80
C MET A 607 36.82 9.10 -23.17
N SER A 608 37.21 8.56 -24.32
CA SER A 608 36.92 7.17 -24.71
C SER A 608 37.77 6.16 -23.92
N THR A 609 37.47 4.87 -24.02
CA THR A 609 38.24 3.78 -23.37
C THR A 609 39.71 3.70 -23.81
N ILE A 610 40.04 4.23 -24.98
CA ILE A 610 41.42 4.29 -25.51
C ILE A 610 42.12 5.63 -25.19
N GLY A 611 41.53 6.46 -24.33
CA GLY A 611 42.12 7.71 -23.85
C GLY A 611 41.99 8.91 -24.79
N ILE A 612 41.20 8.80 -25.87
CA ILE A 612 40.93 9.93 -26.76
C ILE A 612 39.88 10.83 -26.11
N LYS A 613 40.19 12.12 -25.96
CA LYS A 613 39.23 13.16 -25.54
C LYS A 613 38.12 13.32 -26.59
N VAL A 614 36.88 13.16 -26.16
CA VAL A 614 35.69 13.27 -27.02
C VAL A 614 34.82 14.49 -26.70
N LEU A 615 34.91 15.04 -25.48
CA LEU A 615 34.23 16.28 -25.08
C LEU A 615 35.06 17.03 -24.04
N GLU A 616 34.96 18.36 -24.03
CA GLU A 616 35.53 19.22 -22.99
C GLU A 616 34.58 20.37 -22.72
N LYS A 617 34.37 20.69 -21.44
CA LYS A 617 33.50 21.77 -20.98
C LYS A 617 34.14 22.44 -19.77
N LEU A 618 34.28 23.76 -19.84
CA LEU A 618 34.56 24.58 -18.67
C LEU A 618 33.30 24.66 -17.82
N TRP A 619 33.43 24.31 -16.55
CA TRP A 619 32.37 24.39 -15.56
C TRP A 619 32.46 25.73 -14.85
N ASP A 620 31.48 26.59 -15.12
CA ASP A 620 31.35 27.93 -14.52
C ASP A 620 31.62 27.92 -13.01
N ASP A 621 32.49 28.82 -12.55
CA ASP A 621 32.98 28.92 -11.17
C ASP A 621 31.83 29.26 -10.18
N GLY A 622 30.69 29.77 -10.66
CA GLY A 622 29.52 30.10 -9.82
C GLY A 622 28.43 29.04 -9.72
N ALA A 623 28.47 27.97 -10.53
CA ALA A 623 27.38 27.00 -10.64
C ALA A 623 27.70 25.68 -9.92
N PHE A 624 26.85 25.24 -8.99
CA PHE A 624 26.99 23.95 -8.30
C PHE A 624 26.49 22.76 -9.13
N THR A 625 25.76 23.02 -10.22
CA THR A 625 25.23 21.99 -11.11
C THR A 625 25.54 22.35 -12.56
N THR A 626 25.88 21.35 -13.37
CA THR A 626 26.04 21.50 -14.81
C THR A 626 25.56 20.26 -15.54
N ARG A 627 25.15 20.44 -16.80
CA ARG A 627 24.67 19.37 -17.67
C ARG A 627 25.59 19.19 -18.87
N LEU A 628 25.91 17.95 -19.21
CA LEU A 628 26.68 17.56 -20.38
C LEU A 628 25.78 16.89 -21.40
N ASP A 629 25.63 17.50 -22.56
CA ASP A 629 24.99 16.85 -23.72
C ASP A 629 25.96 15.82 -24.33
N LEU A 630 25.60 14.55 -24.20
CA LEU A 630 26.31 13.39 -24.71
C LEU A 630 25.57 12.72 -25.88
N SER A 631 24.49 13.32 -26.40
CA SER A 631 23.65 12.77 -27.47
C SER A 631 24.43 12.40 -28.74
N ASN A 632 25.53 13.11 -29.00
CA ASN A 632 26.40 12.90 -30.16
C ASN A 632 27.46 11.80 -29.98
N LEU A 633 27.60 11.24 -28.77
CA LEU A 633 28.54 10.14 -28.50
C LEU A 633 27.87 8.79 -28.74
N ASN A 634 28.60 7.81 -29.26
CA ASN A 634 28.07 6.46 -29.51
C ASN A 634 27.80 5.71 -28.20
N THR A 635 26.92 4.72 -28.23
CA THR A 635 26.69 3.77 -27.14
C THR A 635 28.01 3.08 -26.78
N GLY A 636 28.35 3.01 -25.49
CA GLY A 636 29.62 2.48 -25.02
C GLY A 636 30.14 3.11 -23.73
N MET A 637 31.32 2.68 -23.30
CA MET A 637 31.97 3.14 -22.07
C MET A 637 32.85 4.36 -22.33
N TYR A 638 32.77 5.35 -21.43
CA TYR A 638 33.58 6.57 -21.45
C TYR A 638 34.09 6.90 -20.03
N PHE A 639 35.03 7.84 -19.95
CA PHE A 639 35.58 8.35 -18.71
C PHE A 639 35.43 9.88 -18.64
N VAL A 640 34.74 10.40 -17.63
CA VAL A 640 34.63 11.82 -17.30
C VAL A 640 35.73 12.18 -16.30
N ASN A 641 36.69 12.99 -16.73
CA ASN A 641 37.70 13.59 -15.88
C ASN A 641 37.27 14.99 -15.46
N LEU A 642 37.23 15.23 -14.16
CA LEU A 642 36.96 16.49 -13.50
C LEU A 642 38.27 17.03 -12.94
N SER A 643 38.68 18.24 -13.29
CA SER A 643 39.96 18.80 -12.82
C SER A 643 39.90 20.31 -12.60
N ASN A 644 40.95 20.82 -11.94
CA ASN A 644 41.15 22.23 -11.63
C ASN A 644 42.41 22.84 -12.26
N GLY A 645 43.03 22.12 -13.20
CA GLY A 645 44.27 22.54 -13.87
C GLY A 645 45.54 22.57 -12.99
N THR A 646 45.47 22.27 -11.68
CA THR A 646 46.59 22.42 -10.72
C THR A 646 46.99 21.12 -9.99
N ASN A 647 46.75 19.95 -10.62
CA ASN A 647 47.05 18.57 -10.17
C ASN A 647 45.98 17.85 -9.33
N ARG A 648 44.80 18.43 -9.08
CA ARG A 648 43.66 17.65 -8.57
C ARG A 648 42.76 17.25 -9.72
N SER A 649 42.58 15.94 -9.90
CA SER A 649 41.67 15.40 -10.90
C SER A 649 40.97 14.16 -10.39
N ILE A 650 39.68 14.07 -10.66
CA ILE A 650 38.83 12.91 -10.41
C ILE A 650 38.44 12.33 -11.75
N THR A 651 38.55 11.01 -11.95
CA THR A 651 38.11 10.35 -13.19
C THR A 651 37.01 9.35 -12.87
N ARG A 652 35.92 9.40 -13.64
CA ARG A 652 34.73 8.57 -13.46
C ARG A 652 34.34 7.86 -14.72
N ARG A 653 33.91 6.61 -14.61
CA ARG A 653 33.39 5.84 -15.73
C ARG A 653 31.92 6.14 -15.93
N ILE A 654 31.51 6.41 -17.17
CA ILE A 654 30.11 6.47 -17.59
C ILE A 654 29.84 5.46 -18.71
N ILE A 655 28.59 5.01 -18.82
CA ILE A 655 28.09 4.14 -19.88
C ILE A 655 27.05 4.94 -20.64
N ILE A 656 27.15 5.01 -21.96
CA ILE A 656 26.11 5.57 -22.82
C ILE A 656 25.30 4.39 -23.38
N SER A 657 23.97 4.41 -23.19
CA SER A 657 23.07 3.25 -23.41
C SER A 657 21.95 3.46 -24.44
N LYS A 658 22.03 4.54 -25.23
CA LYS A 658 21.04 4.88 -26.25
C LYS A 658 20.87 3.83 -27.35
#